data_AF-A0A496Y658-F1
#
_entry.id   AF-A0A496Y658-F1
#
_cell.length_a   1.000
_cell.length_b   1.000
_cell.length_c   1.000
_cell.angle_alpha   90.00
_cell.angle_beta   90.00
_cell.angle_gamma   90.00
#
_symmetry.space_group_name_H-M   'P 1'
#
loop_
_entity.id
_entity.type
_entity.pdbx_description
1 polymer ?
#
loop_
_entity_poly.entity_id
_entity_poly.type
_entity_poly.pdbx_seq_one_letter_code
_entity_poly.pdbx_strand_id
1 'polypeptide(L)'
;KKVILVTATPLNNTIDDILAQIKLFQPPRNSAIPGIPNLEKFFNRLRKRFNKLKKDDPEYRQAIKEVSNEIREKVLKHVMVRRTRADVVHFFRNDIENQGLLFPEMEDPRKIVYQFAGSLENTFDQTIRLLQDFRYARYIPLLYYIGKKRLSEFERQQQRNVGGFMKSILVKRLESSFYAFKKSIGRFVDSYSRFIQMYEEGMVYISKRVNVYDLLDNDDLDLLEKYVEEEKAQKYDTKDFRKDFFPDLQHDLAILKRIRALWKDIDDDPKVEQLIHHLETNRVLKNKQTVIFTESRETGDYLYERLINIFPNQVMLFSSQGGRYPDKASRPAYNTARELIKQNFDPGVRGRADNIRILITTDVLSEGVNLHRSNILINYDLPWNPTRVLQRAGRLNRLGTTHSKVFIFNFFPTSQADAHLGLEANITAKIQMFHNILGEDARYLSDGEEIGSQELFETLNTKQAYTGEDEEGDSELKYLDMMRKIRDEQPDLFEKIRHLPKKARSGFYVNDLPVNQMITFFRLGKLKKFYLNKGNNAEEITFFDAVQLLGCSPQAERAKIPPDYYRLLEINKARFDLDMAQDADTGSTRGGFSNIGYIEKRLKDKAFKQCRKFTDSDEAFLDRVREMIAQGVIAKKVAQGIKKELEKTLDPLEMLAILRKHIRTVAVSERVNRTPALKKEVILSGYQVAGVQKHEH
;
A
#
# COMPACT_ATOMS: atom_id res chain seq x y z
N LYS A 1 2.49 -10.45 -23.51
CA LYS A 1 3.15 -10.28 -22.19
C LYS A 1 2.08 -9.80 -21.21
N LYS A 2 1.86 -10.47 -20.06
CA LYS A 2 0.96 -9.92 -19.02
C LYS A 2 1.78 -8.93 -18.20
N VAL A 3 1.82 -7.68 -18.64
CA VAL A 3 2.26 -6.55 -17.81
C VAL A 3 1.06 -6.18 -16.96
N ILE A 4 1.21 -6.20 -15.63
CA ILE A 4 0.11 -5.84 -14.74
C ILE A 4 0.65 -4.82 -13.74
N LEU A 5 0.19 -3.58 -13.89
CA LEU A 5 0.47 -2.46 -13.00
C LEU A 5 -0.68 -2.36 -12.00
N VAL A 6 -0.39 -2.51 -10.71
CA VAL A 6 -1.41 -2.53 -9.66
C VAL A 6 -1.51 -1.17 -8.97
N THR A 7 -0.37 -0.55 -8.65
CA THR A 7 -0.30 0.78 -8.05
C THR A 7 1.16 1.26 -7.97
N ALA A 8 1.38 2.58 -7.97
CA ALA A 8 2.68 3.19 -7.68
C ALA A 8 3.03 3.14 -6.18
N THR A 9 2.04 2.84 -5.32
CA THR A 9 2.17 2.86 -3.86
C THR A 9 1.49 1.61 -3.27
N PRO A 10 2.21 0.47 -3.23
CA PRO A 10 1.66 -0.83 -2.84
C PRO A 10 1.34 -0.97 -1.34
N LEU A 11 1.83 -0.04 -0.52
CA LEU A 11 1.58 0.06 0.91
C LEU A 11 0.71 1.28 1.19
N ASN A 12 -0.38 1.12 1.95
CA ASN A 12 -1.28 2.23 2.32
C ASN A 12 -1.28 2.44 3.83
N ASN A 13 -1.70 1.43 4.58
CA ASN A 13 -1.82 1.45 6.04
C ASN A 13 -0.97 0.38 6.73
N THR A 14 -0.85 -0.82 6.17
CA THR A 14 -0.20 -1.96 6.83
C THR A 14 0.45 -2.90 5.82
N ILE A 15 1.33 -3.80 6.29
CA ILE A 15 1.92 -4.85 5.43
C ILE A 15 0.87 -5.74 4.74
N ASP A 16 -0.36 -5.81 5.26
CA ASP A 16 -1.43 -6.58 4.65
C ASP A 16 -1.89 -6.02 3.31
N ASP A 17 -1.63 -4.75 3.03
CA ASP A 17 -1.94 -4.16 1.72
C ASP A 17 -1.14 -4.85 0.61
N ILE A 18 0.13 -5.18 0.89
CA ILE A 18 1.00 -5.93 -0.01
C ILE A 18 0.45 -7.35 -0.20
N LEU A 19 0.07 -8.02 0.90
CA LEU A 19 -0.55 -9.34 0.82
C LEU A 19 -1.84 -9.30 -0.01
N ALA A 20 -2.70 -8.31 0.19
CA ALA A 20 -3.96 -8.16 -0.51
C ALA A 20 -3.75 -7.98 -2.01
N GLN A 21 -2.76 -7.17 -2.42
CA GLN A 21 -2.41 -7.00 -3.82
C GLN A 21 -1.87 -8.29 -4.45
N ILE A 22 -1.00 -9.01 -3.73
CA ILE A 22 -0.45 -10.28 -4.22
C ILE A 22 -1.54 -11.35 -4.37
N LYS A 23 -2.52 -11.39 -3.46
CA LYS A 23 -3.66 -12.32 -3.49
C LYS A 23 -4.53 -12.19 -4.75
N LEU A 24 -4.47 -11.06 -5.46
CA LEU A 24 -5.16 -10.90 -6.74
C LEU A 24 -4.56 -11.76 -7.87
N PHE A 25 -3.31 -12.20 -7.73
CA PHE A 25 -2.56 -12.84 -8.82
C PHE A 25 -2.07 -14.24 -8.52
N GLN A 26 -1.95 -14.61 -7.24
CA GLN A 26 -1.56 -15.94 -6.84
C GLN A 26 -2.30 -16.43 -5.59
N PRO A 27 -2.50 -17.76 -5.45
CA PRO A 27 -3.12 -18.33 -4.26
C PRO A 27 -2.30 -18.00 -2.99
N PRO A 28 -2.97 -17.56 -1.90
CA PRO A 28 -2.27 -17.19 -0.65
C PRO A 28 -1.61 -18.36 0.07
N ARG A 29 -2.10 -19.60 -0.13
CA ARG A 29 -1.62 -20.81 0.55
C ARG A 29 -0.83 -21.76 -0.35
N ASN A 30 -0.68 -21.39 -1.62
CA ASN A 30 0.14 -22.09 -2.60
C ASN A 30 0.77 -21.04 -3.53
N SER A 31 1.64 -20.23 -2.96
CA SER A 31 2.30 -19.13 -3.64
C SER A 31 3.45 -19.65 -4.50
N ALA A 32 3.67 -19.00 -5.64
CA ALA A 32 4.78 -19.27 -6.54
C ALA A 32 6.06 -18.50 -6.15
N ILE A 33 6.07 -17.78 -5.02
CA ILE A 33 7.23 -17.04 -4.54
C ILE A 33 8.22 -18.03 -3.90
N PRO A 34 9.49 -18.06 -4.34
CA PRO A 34 10.50 -18.94 -3.76
C PRO A 34 10.60 -18.82 -2.24
N GLY A 35 10.60 -19.96 -1.54
CA GLY A 35 10.73 -20.01 -0.07
C GLY A 35 9.50 -19.54 0.72
N ILE A 36 8.40 -19.15 0.06
CA ILE A 36 7.15 -18.75 0.72
C ILE A 36 5.95 -19.46 0.08
N PRO A 37 5.71 -20.75 0.38
CA PRO A 37 4.53 -21.46 -0.13
C PRO A 37 3.22 -20.92 0.45
N ASN A 38 3.24 -20.41 1.69
CA ASN A 38 2.06 -19.87 2.38
C ASN A 38 2.27 -18.40 2.79
N LEU A 39 1.86 -17.50 1.89
CA LEU A 39 1.91 -16.05 2.10
C LEU A 39 1.08 -15.61 3.31
N GLU A 40 -0.11 -16.19 3.51
CA GLU A 40 -0.94 -15.85 4.66
C GLU A 40 -0.23 -16.12 5.99
N LYS A 41 0.43 -17.28 6.12
CA LYS A 41 1.21 -17.64 7.30
C LYS A 41 2.42 -16.73 7.48
N PHE A 42 3.11 -16.40 6.39
CA PHE A 42 4.25 -15.49 6.39
C PHE A 42 3.86 -14.10 6.94
N PHE A 43 2.86 -13.44 6.34
CA PHE A 43 2.39 -12.13 6.79
C PHE A 43 1.75 -12.17 8.19
N ASN A 44 1.08 -13.27 8.57
CA ASN A 44 0.60 -13.48 9.94
C ASN A 44 1.72 -13.48 10.98
N ARG A 45 2.87 -14.13 10.68
CA ARG A 45 4.02 -14.13 11.56
C ARG A 45 4.60 -12.72 11.72
N LEU A 46 4.74 -11.99 10.62
CA LEU A 46 5.25 -10.62 10.64
C LEU A 46 4.36 -9.66 11.43
N ARG A 47 3.03 -9.74 11.24
CA ARG A 47 2.05 -8.96 12.02
C ARG A 47 2.25 -9.11 13.52
N LYS A 48 2.51 -10.33 14.00
CA LYS A 48 2.69 -10.59 15.42
C LYS A 48 3.89 -9.87 16.03
N ARG A 49 4.89 -9.46 15.25
CA ARG A 49 6.06 -8.70 15.73
C ARG A 49 5.69 -7.28 16.18
N PHE A 50 4.62 -6.71 15.63
CA PHE A 50 4.13 -5.39 16.05
C PHE A 50 3.20 -5.45 17.26
N ASN A 51 2.79 -6.65 17.69
CA ASN A 51 1.86 -6.77 18.81
C ASN A 51 2.55 -6.32 20.11
N LYS A 52 1.88 -5.42 20.86
CA LYS A 52 2.31 -4.87 22.15
C LYS A 52 3.39 -3.78 22.10
N LEU A 53 3.90 -3.42 20.92
CA LEU A 53 4.82 -2.29 20.76
C LEU A 53 4.02 -1.01 20.52
N LYS A 54 4.41 0.10 21.15
CA LYS A 54 3.84 1.42 20.82
C LYS A 54 4.64 2.06 19.69
N LYS A 55 4.01 2.95 18.93
CA LYS A 55 4.59 3.51 17.70
C LYS A 55 5.75 4.48 17.94
N ASP A 56 5.79 5.06 19.12
CA ASP A 56 6.82 5.98 19.64
C ASP A 56 8.05 5.23 20.20
N ASP A 57 7.92 3.94 20.50
CA ASP A 57 9.01 3.15 21.06
C ASP A 57 10.14 2.93 20.02
N PRO A 58 11.42 3.05 20.43
CA PRO A 58 12.56 2.67 19.57
C PRO A 58 12.48 1.22 19.06
N GLU A 59 11.96 0.31 19.88
CA GLU A 59 11.74 -1.09 19.52
C GLU A 59 10.78 -1.25 18.33
N TYR A 60 9.78 -0.37 18.21
CA TYR A 60 8.85 -0.39 17.08
C TYR A 60 9.54 0.04 15.78
N ARG A 61 10.43 1.04 15.83
CA ARG A 61 11.24 1.45 14.67
C ARG A 61 12.14 0.32 14.20
N GLN A 62 12.79 -0.38 15.13
CA GLN A 62 13.61 -1.56 14.81
C GLN A 62 12.76 -2.70 14.21
N ALA A 63 11.60 -3.00 14.80
CA ALA A 63 10.70 -4.03 14.28
C ALA A 63 10.19 -3.69 12.88
N ILE A 64 9.89 -2.41 12.58
CA ILE A 64 9.56 -1.96 11.23
C ILE A 64 10.71 -2.30 10.28
N LYS A 65 11.95 -1.90 10.61
CA LYS A 65 13.11 -2.13 9.74
C LYS A 65 13.29 -3.63 9.41
N GLU A 66 13.24 -4.48 10.43
CA GLU A 66 13.39 -5.94 10.26
C GLU A 66 12.26 -6.58 9.44
N VAL A 67 11.01 -6.22 9.73
CA VAL A 67 9.84 -6.73 8.99
C VAL A 67 9.88 -6.26 7.54
N SER A 68 10.22 -4.99 7.33
CA SER A 68 10.31 -4.40 6.00
C SER A 68 11.41 -5.05 5.16
N ASN A 69 12.59 -5.28 5.75
CA ASN A 69 13.66 -6.05 5.11
C ASN A 69 13.21 -7.46 4.76
N GLU A 70 12.53 -8.16 5.67
CA GLU A 70 12.08 -9.53 5.40
C GLU A 70 11.03 -9.60 4.27
N ILE A 71 10.14 -8.62 4.16
CA ILE A 71 9.17 -8.50 3.06
C ILE A 71 9.90 -8.16 1.75
N ARG A 72 10.82 -7.20 1.79
CA ARG A 72 11.58 -6.77 0.63
C ARG A 72 12.35 -7.96 0.02
N GLU A 73 13.11 -8.66 0.86
CA GLU A 73 13.98 -9.76 0.43
C GLU A 73 13.21 -10.98 -0.04
N LYS A 74 12.22 -11.43 0.74
CA LYS A 74 11.58 -12.72 0.47
C LYS A 74 10.33 -12.61 -0.39
N VAL A 75 9.75 -11.42 -0.53
CA VAL A 75 8.50 -11.20 -1.30
C VAL A 75 8.74 -10.26 -2.47
N LEU A 76 9.05 -8.99 -2.20
CA LEU A 76 9.05 -7.94 -3.24
C LEU A 76 10.10 -8.18 -4.32
N LYS A 77 11.28 -8.68 -3.94
CA LYS A 77 12.35 -9.10 -4.88
C LYS A 77 11.86 -10.03 -5.99
N HIS A 78 10.82 -10.84 -5.75
CA HIS A 78 10.31 -11.81 -6.72
C HIS A 78 9.08 -11.33 -7.50
N VAL A 79 8.39 -10.28 -7.03
CA VAL A 79 7.12 -9.83 -7.61
C VAL A 79 7.15 -8.40 -8.15
N MET A 80 8.16 -7.62 -7.79
CA MET A 80 8.31 -6.21 -8.15
C MET A 80 9.60 -6.01 -8.93
N VAL A 81 9.50 -5.38 -10.10
CA VAL A 81 10.67 -4.84 -10.81
C VAL A 81 10.81 -3.39 -10.40
N ARG A 82 11.85 -3.09 -9.64
CA ARG A 82 12.14 -1.72 -9.17
C ARG A 82 13.08 -1.03 -10.16
N ARG A 83 12.83 0.26 -10.39
CA ARG A 83 13.73 1.17 -11.10
C ARG A 83 13.75 2.47 -10.34
N THR A 84 14.84 2.72 -9.63
CA THR A 84 15.01 3.95 -8.86
C THR A 84 15.43 5.10 -9.78
N ARG A 85 15.42 6.33 -9.26
CA ARG A 85 15.91 7.47 -10.03
C ARG A 85 17.41 7.38 -10.21
N ALA A 86 18.11 7.00 -9.14
CA ALA A 86 19.54 6.74 -9.17
C ALA A 86 19.89 5.70 -10.24
N ASP A 87 19.15 4.57 -10.30
CA ASP A 87 19.36 3.55 -11.32
C ASP A 87 19.18 4.11 -12.73
N VAL A 88 18.14 4.93 -12.95
CA VAL A 88 17.84 5.48 -14.28
C VAL A 88 18.90 6.48 -14.70
N VAL A 89 19.32 7.37 -13.80
CA VAL A 89 20.39 8.35 -14.05
C VAL A 89 21.72 7.64 -14.31
N HIS A 90 22.03 6.58 -13.56
CA HIS A 90 23.28 5.84 -13.71
C HIS A 90 23.32 5.03 -15.01
N PHE A 91 22.32 4.16 -15.25
CA PHE A 91 22.34 3.21 -16.38
C PHE A 91 21.87 3.81 -17.70
N PHE A 92 21.12 4.92 -17.70
CA PHE A 92 20.59 5.56 -18.92
C PHE A 92 21.04 7.02 -19.08
N ARG A 93 22.20 7.39 -18.52
CA ARG A 93 22.74 8.76 -18.59
C ARG A 93 22.77 9.32 -20.02
N ASN A 94 23.31 8.55 -20.96
CA ASN A 94 23.42 8.97 -22.36
C ASN A 94 22.05 9.26 -22.98
N ASP A 95 21.02 8.46 -22.66
CA ASP A 95 19.66 8.67 -23.16
C ASP A 95 19.04 9.95 -22.57
N ILE A 96 19.30 10.23 -21.29
CA ILE A 96 18.83 11.43 -20.59
C ILE A 96 19.46 12.68 -21.20
N GLU A 97 20.78 12.68 -21.39
CA GLU A 97 21.54 13.78 -21.97
C GLU A 97 21.12 14.04 -23.43
N ASN A 98 21.01 12.99 -24.26
CA ASN A 98 20.57 13.10 -25.66
C ASN A 98 19.15 13.65 -25.80
N GLN A 99 18.27 13.39 -24.83
CA GLN A 99 16.89 13.89 -24.83
C GLN A 99 16.75 15.25 -24.10
N GLY A 100 17.84 15.80 -23.55
CA GLY A 100 17.81 17.04 -22.77
C GLY A 100 16.92 16.95 -21.53
N LEU A 101 16.78 15.76 -20.94
CA LEU A 101 15.93 15.53 -19.77
C LEU A 101 16.69 15.86 -18.49
N LEU A 102 16.02 16.50 -17.54
CA LEU A 102 16.52 16.74 -16.20
C LEU A 102 15.56 16.15 -15.16
N PHE A 103 16.12 15.46 -14.18
CA PHE A 103 15.41 15.14 -12.94
C PHE A 103 15.64 16.28 -11.95
N PRO A 104 14.57 16.88 -11.39
CA PRO A 104 14.75 17.85 -10.34
C PRO A 104 15.25 17.15 -9.06
N GLU A 105 16.14 17.81 -8.36
CA GLU A 105 16.58 17.45 -7.01
C GLU A 105 15.44 17.72 -6.02
N MET A 106 15.15 16.75 -5.16
CA MET A 106 14.19 16.90 -4.08
C MET A 106 14.91 17.49 -2.87
N GLU A 107 14.56 18.71 -2.50
CA GLU A 107 15.08 19.32 -1.28
C GLU A 107 14.44 18.69 -0.04
N ASP A 108 15.18 18.70 1.06
CA ASP A 108 14.65 18.24 2.35
C ASP A 108 13.34 19.00 2.69
N PRO A 109 12.29 18.27 3.10
CA PRO A 109 11.00 18.85 3.40
C PRO A 109 11.11 19.81 4.59
N ARG A 110 10.50 20.99 4.46
CA ARG A 110 10.59 22.08 5.45
C ARG A 110 9.34 22.10 6.31
N LYS A 111 9.53 22.07 7.63
CA LYS A 111 8.42 22.19 8.59
C LYS A 111 7.97 23.64 8.71
N ILE A 112 6.66 23.87 8.66
CA ILE A 112 6.03 25.12 9.09
C ILE A 112 5.31 24.82 10.40
N VAL A 113 5.78 25.41 11.50
CA VAL A 113 5.24 25.14 12.83
C VAL A 113 4.22 26.22 13.19
N TYR A 114 3.06 25.81 13.69
CA TYR A 114 2.06 26.70 14.25
C TYR A 114 1.79 26.34 15.72
N GLN A 115 1.50 27.37 16.52
CA GLN A 115 1.24 27.24 17.95
C GLN A 115 -0.12 27.82 18.30
N PHE A 116 -0.84 27.14 19.18
CA PHE A 116 -1.97 27.72 19.89
C PHE A 116 -1.45 28.34 21.19
N ALA A 117 -1.80 29.59 21.46
CA ALA A 117 -1.35 30.30 22.66
C ALA A 117 -2.53 30.89 23.43
N GLY A 118 -2.36 31.03 24.75
CA GLY A 118 -3.31 31.75 25.61
C GLY A 118 -4.69 31.09 25.70
N SER A 119 -5.75 31.83 25.38
CA SER A 119 -7.14 31.33 25.46
C SER A 119 -7.41 30.22 24.43
N LEU A 120 -6.76 30.26 23.27
CA LEU A 120 -6.97 29.30 22.18
C LEU A 120 -6.49 27.90 22.56
N GLU A 121 -5.33 27.82 23.21
CA GLU A 121 -4.75 26.57 23.71
C GLU A 121 -5.66 25.92 24.76
N ASN A 122 -6.16 26.69 25.72
CA ASN A 122 -7.10 26.20 26.72
C ASN A 122 -8.40 25.68 26.09
N THR A 123 -8.94 26.39 25.09
CA THR A 123 -10.12 25.92 24.35
C THR A 123 -9.84 24.64 23.58
N PHE A 124 -8.68 24.52 22.95
CA PHE A 124 -8.26 23.31 22.24
C PHE A 124 -8.17 22.11 23.20
N ASP A 125 -7.46 22.24 24.31
CA ASP A 125 -7.30 21.17 25.31
C ASP A 125 -8.63 20.74 25.91
N GLN A 126 -9.48 21.71 26.25
CA GLN A 126 -10.82 21.43 26.74
C GLN A 126 -11.66 20.69 25.69
N THR A 127 -11.52 21.05 24.42
CA THR A 127 -12.19 20.38 23.31
C THR A 127 -11.74 18.94 23.18
N ILE A 128 -10.43 18.66 23.25
CA ILE A 128 -9.90 17.30 23.22
C ILE A 128 -10.45 16.47 24.38
N ARG A 129 -10.48 17.00 25.61
CA ARG A 129 -11.06 16.32 26.78
C ARG A 129 -12.54 16.01 26.59
N LEU A 130 -13.31 16.94 26.05
CA LEU A 130 -14.73 16.73 25.72
C LEU A 130 -14.92 15.67 24.64
N LEU A 131 -14.07 15.65 23.60
CA LEU A 131 -14.09 14.62 22.55
C LEU A 131 -13.63 13.24 23.04
N GLN A 132 -12.87 13.16 24.12
CA GLN A 132 -12.51 11.91 24.79
C GLN A 132 -13.69 11.31 25.57
N ASP A 133 -14.55 12.15 26.16
CA ASP A 133 -15.76 11.73 26.88
C ASP A 133 -16.96 11.44 25.94
N PHE A 134 -16.92 11.96 24.71
CA PHE A 134 -17.96 11.77 23.70
C PHE A 134 -18.14 10.30 23.30
N ARG A 135 -19.36 9.79 23.38
CA ARG A 135 -19.72 8.36 23.22
C ARG A 135 -20.04 7.96 21.78
N TYR A 136 -20.30 8.93 20.91
CA TYR A 136 -20.69 8.73 19.51
C TYR A 136 -21.98 7.90 19.36
N ALA A 137 -22.88 7.93 20.34
CA ALA A 137 -24.02 7.03 20.48
C ALA A 137 -24.91 6.97 19.22
N ARG A 138 -25.13 8.11 18.56
CA ARG A 138 -25.90 8.21 17.30
C ARG A 138 -25.33 7.35 16.17
N TYR A 139 -24.00 7.19 16.12
CA TYR A 139 -23.30 6.50 15.04
C TYR A 139 -23.07 5.01 15.32
N ILE A 140 -23.30 4.59 16.57
CA ILE A 140 -23.22 3.20 17.01
C ILE A 140 -24.55 2.66 17.58
N PRO A 141 -25.73 3.03 17.04
CA PRO A 141 -27.01 2.81 17.69
C PRO A 141 -27.33 1.32 17.85
N LEU A 142 -26.83 0.47 16.94
CA LEU A 142 -27.04 -0.97 17.03
C LEU A 142 -26.33 -1.59 18.23
N LEU A 143 -25.25 -0.99 18.76
CA LEU A 143 -24.61 -1.50 19.98
C LEU A 143 -25.52 -1.39 21.21
N TYR A 144 -26.52 -0.50 21.17
CA TYR A 144 -27.55 -0.30 22.19
C TYR A 144 -28.82 -1.12 21.93
N TYR A 145 -28.93 -1.81 20.80
CA TYR A 145 -30.12 -2.56 20.43
C TYR A 145 -30.23 -3.89 21.19
N ILE A 146 -31.36 -4.11 21.86
CA ILE A 146 -31.73 -5.30 22.66
C ILE A 146 -32.94 -6.06 22.09
N GLY A 147 -33.52 -5.61 20.98
CA GLY A 147 -34.64 -6.29 20.34
C GLY A 147 -34.31 -7.69 19.84
N LYS A 148 -35.30 -8.33 19.18
CA LYS A 148 -35.29 -9.77 18.86
C LYS A 148 -34.09 -10.23 18.00
N LYS A 149 -33.47 -9.33 17.23
CA LYS A 149 -32.32 -9.66 16.36
C LYS A 149 -31.00 -9.47 17.11
N ARG A 150 -30.37 -10.57 17.53
CA ARG A 150 -28.99 -10.54 18.04
C ARG A 150 -28.01 -10.12 16.93
N LEU A 151 -27.23 -9.08 17.21
CA LEU A 151 -26.13 -8.65 16.32
C LEU A 151 -25.00 -9.66 16.34
N SER A 152 -24.53 -10.03 15.16
CA SER A 152 -23.30 -10.79 15.00
C SER A 152 -22.09 -9.98 15.49
N GLU A 153 -21.02 -10.66 15.88
CA GLU A 153 -19.75 -10.02 16.25
C GLU A 153 -19.22 -9.11 15.12
N PHE A 154 -19.43 -9.53 13.86
CA PHE A 154 -19.08 -8.74 12.69
C PHE A 154 -19.86 -7.42 12.62
N GLU A 155 -21.19 -7.44 12.80
CA GLU A 155 -22.01 -6.22 12.81
C GLU A 155 -21.63 -5.29 13.98
N ARG A 156 -21.31 -5.86 15.15
CA ARG A 156 -20.80 -5.07 16.30
C ARG A 156 -19.46 -4.40 15.98
N GLN A 157 -18.55 -5.13 15.33
CA GLN A 157 -17.26 -4.57 14.92
C GLN A 157 -17.43 -3.46 13.88
N GLN A 158 -18.37 -3.61 12.93
CA GLN A 158 -18.68 -2.56 11.97
C GLN A 158 -19.13 -1.27 12.66
N GLN A 159 -20.00 -1.35 13.67
CA GLN A 159 -20.43 -0.19 14.46
C GLN A 159 -19.25 0.45 15.19
N ARG A 160 -18.41 -0.35 15.87
CA ARG A 160 -17.20 0.17 16.54
C ARG A 160 -16.27 0.92 15.57
N ASN A 161 -16.09 0.38 14.36
CA ASN A 161 -15.28 1.03 13.33
C ASN A 161 -15.90 2.38 12.90
N VAL A 162 -17.23 2.45 12.73
CA VAL A 162 -17.92 3.71 12.41
C VAL A 162 -17.75 4.74 13.52
N GLY A 163 -17.89 4.35 14.79
CA GLY A 163 -17.66 5.24 15.93
C GLY A 163 -16.22 5.78 15.97
N GLY A 164 -15.22 4.90 15.84
CA GLY A 164 -13.81 5.31 15.77
C GLY A 164 -13.50 6.20 14.56
N PHE A 165 -14.20 5.98 13.45
CA PHE A 165 -14.09 6.80 12.26
C PHE A 165 -14.66 8.21 12.47
N MET A 166 -15.86 8.34 13.04
CA MET A 166 -16.47 9.64 13.36
C MET A 166 -15.62 10.44 14.35
N LYS A 167 -14.99 9.76 15.32
CA LYS A 167 -13.98 10.37 16.20
C LYS A 167 -12.81 10.95 15.42
N SER A 168 -12.30 10.19 14.46
CA SER A 168 -11.18 10.61 13.63
C SER A 168 -11.53 11.83 12.76
N ILE A 169 -12.77 11.94 12.25
CA ILE A 169 -13.20 13.12 11.46
C ILE A 169 -13.14 14.40 12.28
N LEU A 170 -13.72 14.42 13.49
CA LEU A 170 -13.77 15.66 14.27
C LEU A 170 -12.36 16.14 14.63
N VAL A 171 -11.48 15.21 14.98
CA VAL A 171 -10.07 15.50 15.25
C VAL A 171 -9.36 16.02 13.99
N LYS A 172 -9.58 15.38 12.83
CA LYS A 172 -9.06 15.84 11.53
C LYS A 172 -9.53 17.25 11.18
N ARG A 173 -10.80 17.55 11.38
CA ARG A 173 -11.37 18.86 11.05
C ARG A 173 -10.83 19.94 11.98
N LEU A 174 -10.65 19.61 13.26
CA LEU A 174 -10.02 20.48 14.25
C LEU A 174 -8.57 20.83 13.89
N GLU A 175 -7.78 19.85 13.45
CA GLU A 175 -6.41 20.09 13.00
C GLU A 175 -6.37 20.83 11.65
N SER A 176 -7.31 20.54 10.76
CA SER A 176 -7.28 21.08 9.41
C SER A 176 -7.60 22.58 9.38
N SER A 177 -8.78 22.99 9.85
CA SER A 177 -9.10 24.42 10.01
C SER A 177 -10.23 24.63 11.01
N PHE A 178 -10.16 25.73 11.76
CA PHE A 178 -11.21 26.09 12.71
C PHE A 178 -12.55 26.30 12.02
N TYR A 179 -12.54 26.85 10.80
CA TYR A 179 -13.75 26.98 9.97
C TYR A 179 -14.41 25.62 9.68
N ALA A 180 -13.65 24.65 9.17
CA ALA A 180 -14.18 23.31 8.86
C ALA A 180 -14.64 22.58 10.14
N PHE A 181 -13.93 22.78 11.25
CA PHE A 181 -14.32 22.24 12.55
C PHE A 181 -15.65 22.81 13.06
N LYS A 182 -15.80 24.14 13.12
CA LYS A 182 -17.04 24.80 13.56
C LYS A 182 -18.25 24.33 12.74
N LYS A 183 -18.10 24.25 11.41
CA LYS A 183 -19.16 23.78 10.51
C LYS A 183 -19.51 22.30 10.76
N SER A 184 -18.50 21.46 10.96
CA SER A 184 -18.70 20.03 11.30
C SER A 184 -19.42 19.86 12.63
N ILE A 185 -19.05 20.61 13.67
CA ILE A 185 -19.75 20.61 14.96
C ILE A 185 -21.20 21.06 14.80
N GLY A 186 -21.46 22.09 13.99
CA GLY A 186 -22.83 22.54 13.66
C GLY A 186 -23.67 21.40 13.08
N ARG A 187 -23.18 20.74 12.03
CA ARG A 187 -23.84 19.58 11.42
C ARG A 187 -24.09 18.45 12.42
N PHE A 188 -23.11 18.13 13.26
CA PHE A 188 -23.25 17.10 14.29
C PHE A 188 -24.34 17.45 15.30
N VAL A 189 -24.41 18.70 15.77
CA VAL A 189 -25.47 19.17 16.68
C VAL A 189 -26.85 19.01 16.04
N ASP A 190 -27.01 19.42 14.78
CA ASP A 190 -28.28 19.32 14.06
C ASP A 190 -28.68 17.85 13.85
N SER A 191 -27.72 17.03 13.43
CA SER A 191 -27.85 15.58 13.28
C SER A 191 -28.32 14.88 14.55
N TYR A 192 -27.70 15.19 15.69
CA TYR A 192 -28.08 14.63 16.99
C TYR A 192 -29.45 15.11 17.44
N SER A 193 -29.75 16.40 17.24
CA SER A 193 -31.04 16.97 17.63
C SER A 193 -32.18 16.30 16.86
N ARG A 194 -32.05 16.12 15.53
CA ARG A 194 -33.02 15.38 14.71
C ARG A 194 -33.14 13.91 15.15
N PHE A 195 -32.04 13.26 15.49
CA PHE A 195 -32.06 11.85 15.91
C PHE A 195 -32.74 11.65 17.27
N ILE A 196 -32.51 12.56 18.22
CA ILE A 196 -33.19 12.57 19.52
C ILE A 196 -34.69 12.80 19.34
N GLN A 197 -35.10 13.74 18.47
CA GLN A 197 -36.51 13.96 18.16
C GLN A 197 -37.18 12.70 17.61
N MET A 198 -36.54 12.01 16.65
CA MET A 198 -37.05 10.71 16.15
C MET A 198 -37.18 9.67 17.27
N TYR A 199 -36.23 9.63 18.19
CA TYR A 199 -36.30 8.73 19.34
C TYR A 199 -37.48 9.05 20.27
N GLU A 200 -37.77 10.33 20.49
CA GLU A 200 -38.92 10.79 21.29
C GLU A 200 -40.26 10.47 20.59
N GLU A 201 -40.31 10.53 19.26
CA GLU A 201 -41.45 10.12 18.42
C GLU A 201 -41.66 8.58 18.41
N GLY A 202 -40.81 7.82 19.09
CA GLY A 202 -40.96 6.38 19.31
C GLY A 202 -40.33 5.49 18.23
N MET A 203 -39.68 6.07 17.21
CA MET A 203 -39.14 5.31 16.08
C MET A 203 -37.82 5.89 15.58
N VAL A 204 -36.78 5.07 15.43
CA VAL A 204 -35.50 5.48 14.86
C VAL A 204 -35.18 4.72 13.58
N TYR A 205 -34.57 5.42 12.63
CA TYR A 205 -34.17 4.90 11.33
C TYR A 205 -32.66 4.66 11.30
N ILE A 206 -32.23 3.42 11.01
CA ILE A 206 -30.80 3.04 10.97
C ILE A 206 -30.48 2.32 9.65
N SER A 207 -29.50 2.83 8.89
CA SER A 207 -29.08 2.26 7.60
C SER A 207 -28.12 1.08 7.75
N LYS A 208 -28.31 0.03 6.93
CA LYS A 208 -27.47 -1.19 6.90
C LYS A 208 -26.47 -1.26 5.74
N ARG A 209 -26.53 -0.36 4.76
CA ARG A 209 -25.84 -0.53 3.46
C ARG A 209 -24.74 0.49 3.14
N VAL A 210 -24.50 1.49 3.98
CA VAL A 210 -23.46 2.48 3.67
C VAL A 210 -22.10 1.80 3.81
N ASN A 211 -21.40 1.59 2.69
CA ASN A 211 -19.99 1.28 2.70
C ASN A 211 -19.26 2.60 3.01
N VAL A 212 -19.31 2.97 4.28
CA VAL A 212 -18.84 4.25 4.83
C VAL A 212 -17.44 4.56 4.29
N TYR A 213 -16.57 3.55 4.18
CA TYR A 213 -15.17 3.68 3.73
C TYR A 213 -14.97 4.36 2.36
N ASP A 214 -15.77 4.05 1.34
CA ASP A 214 -15.54 4.57 -0.03
C ASP A 214 -16.00 6.03 -0.20
N LEU A 215 -16.90 6.50 0.66
CA LEU A 215 -17.43 7.87 0.62
C LEU A 215 -16.53 8.86 1.38
N LEU A 216 -15.70 8.35 2.28
CA LEU A 216 -14.84 9.15 3.16
C LEU A 216 -13.51 9.53 2.51
N ASP A 217 -13.02 8.71 1.59
CA ASP A 217 -11.84 9.05 0.80
C ASP A 217 -12.06 10.27 -0.12
N ASN A 218 -13.32 10.63 -0.38
CA ASN A 218 -13.74 11.73 -1.25
C ASN A 218 -14.15 13.02 -0.51
N ASP A 219 -13.99 13.08 0.82
CA ASP A 219 -14.25 14.27 1.65
C ASP A 219 -15.65 14.91 1.54
N ASP A 220 -16.65 14.13 1.11
CA ASP A 220 -18.03 14.61 0.90
C ASP A 220 -18.96 14.20 2.06
N LEU A 221 -18.77 14.86 3.21
CA LEU A 221 -19.59 14.68 4.41
C LEU A 221 -21.07 15.04 4.16
N ASP A 222 -21.33 16.00 3.27
CA ASP A 222 -22.70 16.42 2.91
C ASP A 222 -23.42 15.31 2.11
N LEU A 223 -22.71 14.62 1.21
CA LEU A 223 -23.22 13.46 0.49
C LEU A 223 -23.46 12.26 1.43
N LEU A 224 -22.63 12.10 2.47
CA LEU A 224 -22.80 11.06 3.48
C LEU A 224 -24.06 11.29 4.33
N GLU A 225 -24.36 12.54 4.68
CA GLU A 225 -25.62 12.92 5.32
C GLU A 225 -26.82 12.70 4.40
N LYS A 226 -26.71 13.09 3.13
CA LYS A 226 -27.76 12.90 2.12
C LYS A 226 -28.08 11.42 1.87
N TYR A 227 -27.07 10.54 1.79
CA TYR A 227 -27.30 9.09 1.64
C TYR A 227 -27.84 8.39 2.88
N VAL A 228 -27.66 8.99 4.07
CA VAL A 228 -28.35 8.56 5.29
C VAL A 228 -29.83 8.93 5.22
N GLU A 229 -30.16 10.09 4.64
CA GLU A 229 -31.52 10.59 4.43
C GLU A 229 -32.26 9.88 3.27
N GLU A 230 -31.59 9.47 2.19
CA GLU A 230 -32.17 8.83 0.98
C GLU A 230 -32.58 7.34 1.12
N GLU A 231 -32.92 6.88 2.34
CA GLU A 231 -33.61 5.61 2.66
C GLU A 231 -33.15 4.29 1.98
N LYS A 232 -32.09 3.70 2.54
CA LYS A 232 -32.01 2.22 2.76
C LYS A 232 -32.01 1.89 4.25
N ALA A 233 -32.82 2.65 5.01
CA ALA A 233 -32.92 2.56 6.45
C ALA A 233 -33.85 1.41 6.88
N GLN A 234 -33.55 0.83 8.04
CA GLN A 234 -34.48 -0.04 8.74
C GLN A 234 -35.07 0.71 9.90
N LYS A 235 -36.38 0.57 10.08
CA LYS A 235 -37.14 1.14 11.19
C LYS A 235 -36.96 0.28 12.43
N TYR A 236 -36.66 0.92 13.54
CA TYR A 236 -36.52 0.28 14.85
C TYR A 236 -37.41 1.00 15.86
N ASP A 237 -38.13 0.21 16.66
CA ASP A 237 -38.90 0.73 17.79
C ASP A 237 -37.94 1.13 18.91
N THR A 238 -38.15 2.28 19.53
CA THR A 238 -37.25 2.80 20.57
C THR A 238 -37.26 1.95 21.83
N LYS A 239 -38.33 1.17 22.06
CA LYS A 239 -38.44 0.19 23.15
C LYS A 239 -37.46 -0.98 23.00
N ASP A 240 -36.97 -1.22 21.78
CA ASP A 240 -35.99 -2.27 21.51
C ASP A 240 -34.54 -1.83 21.76
N PHE A 241 -34.32 -0.65 22.36
CA PHE A 241 -32.99 -0.17 22.78
C PHE A 241 -32.82 -0.22 24.29
N ARG A 242 -31.57 -0.33 24.74
CA ARG A 242 -31.23 -0.23 26.16
C ARG A 242 -31.60 1.15 26.70
N LYS A 243 -31.95 1.20 27.99
CA LYS A 243 -32.33 2.42 28.69
C LYS A 243 -31.23 3.48 28.75
N ASP A 244 -29.96 3.10 28.60
CA ASP A 244 -28.81 4.01 28.58
C ASP A 244 -28.64 4.74 27.23
N PHE A 245 -29.32 4.31 26.16
CA PHE A 245 -29.13 4.89 24.83
C PHE A 245 -29.55 6.35 24.73
N PHE A 246 -30.75 6.68 25.24
CA PHE A 246 -31.25 8.05 25.21
C PHE A 246 -30.45 9.02 26.09
N PRO A 247 -30.10 8.68 27.35
CA PRO A 247 -29.15 9.45 28.15
C PRO A 247 -27.82 9.69 27.43
N ASP A 248 -27.27 8.68 26.74
CA ASP A 248 -26.01 8.82 26.00
C ASP A 248 -26.12 9.78 24.81
N LEU A 249 -27.25 9.74 24.08
CA LEU A 249 -27.52 10.70 23.00
C LEU A 249 -27.61 12.14 23.52
N GLN A 250 -28.30 12.34 24.65
CA GLN A 250 -28.43 13.67 25.28
C GLN A 250 -27.08 14.17 25.81
N HIS A 251 -26.29 13.30 26.42
CA HIS A 251 -24.95 13.60 26.89
C HIS A 251 -24.03 14.02 25.74
N ASP A 252 -24.01 13.26 24.65
CA ASP A 252 -23.28 13.61 23.43
C ASP A 252 -23.71 14.97 22.87
N LEU A 253 -25.03 15.21 22.74
CA LEU A 253 -25.54 16.50 22.24
C LEU A 253 -25.11 17.66 23.15
N ALA A 254 -25.11 17.47 24.47
CA ALA A 254 -24.64 18.48 25.42
C ALA A 254 -23.15 18.79 25.26
N ILE A 255 -22.32 17.76 25.06
CA ILE A 255 -20.89 17.91 24.75
C ILE A 255 -20.71 18.73 23.46
N LEU A 256 -21.41 18.37 22.37
CA LEU A 256 -21.30 19.08 21.09
C LEU A 256 -21.73 20.54 21.20
N LYS A 257 -22.81 20.83 21.94
CA LYS A 257 -23.27 22.20 22.20
C LYS A 257 -22.24 22.99 23.02
N ARG A 258 -21.60 22.36 24.00
CA ARG A 258 -20.51 22.97 24.77
C ARG A 258 -19.31 23.30 23.89
N ILE A 259 -18.87 22.35 23.06
CA ILE A 259 -17.79 22.59 22.07
C ILE A 259 -18.20 23.74 21.14
N ARG A 260 -19.42 23.74 20.59
CA ARG A 260 -19.91 24.82 19.72
C ARG A 260 -19.85 26.19 20.39
N ALA A 261 -20.15 26.26 21.69
CA ALA A 261 -20.07 27.50 22.46
C ALA A 261 -18.62 27.95 22.67
N LEU A 262 -17.70 27.04 23.02
CA LEU A 262 -16.27 27.35 23.20
C LEU A 262 -15.64 27.96 21.94
N TRP A 263 -16.06 27.50 20.76
CA TRP A 263 -15.51 27.93 19.48
C TRP A 263 -16.29 29.06 18.80
N LYS A 264 -17.35 29.57 19.42
CA LYS A 264 -18.22 30.57 18.78
C LYS A 264 -17.45 31.84 18.42
N ASP A 265 -16.66 32.35 19.36
CA ASP A 265 -16.02 33.67 19.29
C ASP A 265 -14.53 33.61 18.93
N ILE A 266 -14.05 32.47 18.41
CA ILE A 266 -12.64 32.26 18.03
C ILE A 266 -12.45 32.44 16.53
N ASP A 267 -11.94 33.58 16.09
CA ASP A 267 -11.70 33.85 14.65
C ASP A 267 -10.21 33.93 14.26
N ASP A 268 -9.32 34.01 15.24
CA ASP A 268 -7.87 33.97 15.05
C ASP A 268 -7.43 32.54 14.68
N ASP A 269 -6.71 32.39 13.56
CA ASP A 269 -6.22 31.10 13.08
C ASP A 269 -4.71 31.21 12.83
N PRO A 270 -3.88 30.82 13.82
CA PRO A 270 -2.42 30.89 13.73
C PRO A 270 -1.86 30.12 12.53
N LYS A 271 -2.54 29.06 12.07
CA LYS A 271 -2.07 28.22 10.96
C LYS A 271 -2.20 28.97 9.64
N VAL A 272 -3.31 29.68 9.42
CA VAL A 272 -3.49 30.55 8.24
C VAL A 272 -2.55 31.75 8.29
N GLU A 273 -2.35 32.34 9.47
CA GLU A 273 -1.43 33.47 9.65
C GLU A 273 0.00 33.08 9.30
N GLN A 274 0.47 31.91 9.75
CA GLN A 274 1.78 31.37 9.37
C GLN A 274 1.87 31.11 7.86
N LEU A 275 0.81 30.59 7.23
CA LEU A 275 0.77 30.41 5.78
C LEU A 275 0.94 31.73 5.03
N ILE A 276 0.16 32.76 5.41
CA ILE A 276 0.23 34.09 4.80
C ILE A 276 1.64 34.66 4.99
N HIS A 277 2.16 34.64 6.22
CA HIS A 277 3.50 35.13 6.53
C HIS A 277 4.56 34.48 5.62
N HIS A 278 4.54 33.15 5.50
CA HIS A 278 5.47 32.43 4.64
C HIS A 278 5.29 32.75 3.15
N LEU A 279 4.06 32.94 2.66
CA LEU A 279 3.81 33.34 1.26
C LEU A 279 4.31 34.77 0.95
N GLU A 280 4.43 35.64 1.96
CA GLU A 280 4.90 37.03 1.81
C GLU A 280 6.42 37.20 2.01
N THR A 281 7.00 36.46 2.96
CA THR A 281 8.38 36.69 3.45
C THR A 281 9.38 35.63 3.00
N ASN A 282 8.97 34.38 2.83
CA ASN A 282 9.89 33.29 2.54
C ASN A 282 10.44 33.41 1.12
N ARG A 283 11.77 33.51 0.97
CA ARG A 283 12.45 33.67 -0.33
C ARG A 283 12.13 32.58 -1.35
N VAL A 284 11.81 31.37 -0.88
CA VAL A 284 11.43 30.25 -1.75
C VAL A 284 9.98 30.37 -2.23
N LEU A 285 9.06 30.85 -1.39
CA LEU A 285 7.62 30.90 -1.68
C LEU A 285 7.16 32.24 -2.31
N LYS A 286 7.87 33.32 -2.00
CA LYS A 286 7.52 34.67 -2.40
C LYS A 286 7.56 34.80 -3.92
N ASN A 287 6.45 35.26 -4.51
CA ASN A 287 6.29 35.46 -5.95
C ASN A 287 6.55 34.21 -6.82
N LYS A 288 6.51 33.01 -6.24
CA LYS A 288 6.63 31.74 -6.97
C LYS A 288 5.27 31.06 -7.08
N GLN A 289 5.10 30.28 -8.15
CA GLN A 289 3.93 29.42 -8.32
C GLN A 289 3.97 28.31 -7.28
N THR A 290 2.88 28.14 -6.53
CA THR A 290 2.80 27.27 -5.37
C THR A 290 1.49 26.49 -5.40
N VAL A 291 1.58 25.19 -5.11
CA VAL A 291 0.41 24.32 -4.96
C VAL A 291 0.22 23.99 -3.49
N ILE A 292 -0.95 24.33 -2.94
CA ILE A 292 -1.34 24.08 -1.56
C ILE A 292 -2.38 22.97 -1.55
N PHE A 293 -2.08 21.87 -0.87
CA PHE A 293 -3.02 20.77 -0.67
C PHE A 293 -3.70 20.86 0.68
N THR A 294 -5.02 20.72 0.66
CA THR A 294 -5.87 20.53 1.85
C THR A 294 -6.53 19.16 1.78
N GLU A 295 -6.82 18.54 2.92
CA GLU A 295 -7.63 17.31 2.95
C GLU A 295 -9.06 17.67 2.52
N SER A 296 -9.68 18.61 3.24
CA SER A 296 -11.05 19.00 2.95
C SER A 296 -11.19 20.17 1.99
N ARG A 297 -12.29 20.14 1.21
CA ARG A 297 -12.72 21.29 0.42
C ARG A 297 -13.03 22.50 1.31
N GLU A 298 -13.66 22.30 2.46
CA GLU A 298 -14.09 23.40 3.33
C GLU A 298 -12.91 24.23 3.84
N THR A 299 -11.81 23.54 4.17
CA THR A 299 -10.52 24.19 4.46
C THR A 299 -10.01 24.94 3.23
N GLY A 300 -10.09 24.35 2.03
CA GLY A 300 -9.72 25.03 0.79
C GLY A 300 -10.55 26.29 0.48
N ASP A 301 -11.86 26.24 0.71
CA ASP A 301 -12.77 27.40 0.60
C ASP A 301 -12.40 28.49 1.61
N TYR A 302 -12.12 28.10 2.86
CA TYR A 302 -11.67 29.03 3.90
C TYR A 302 -10.33 29.70 3.54
N LEU A 303 -9.35 28.91 3.09
CA LEU A 303 -8.06 29.43 2.63
C LEU A 303 -8.22 30.37 1.43
N TYR A 304 -9.08 30.03 0.47
CA TYR A 304 -9.36 30.88 -0.68
C TYR A 304 -9.88 32.25 -0.24
N GLU A 305 -10.86 32.28 0.68
CA GLU A 305 -11.42 33.54 1.19
C GLU A 305 -10.40 34.41 1.93
N ARG A 306 -9.46 33.79 2.66
CA ARG A 306 -8.40 34.52 3.38
C ARG A 306 -7.31 35.02 2.42
N LEU A 307 -6.88 34.18 1.48
CA LEU A 307 -5.77 34.49 0.58
C LEU A 307 -6.16 35.43 -0.55
N ILE A 308 -7.40 35.39 -1.07
CA ILE A 308 -7.81 36.28 -2.17
C ILE A 308 -7.83 37.76 -1.77
N ASN A 309 -8.11 38.06 -0.50
CA ASN A 309 -8.09 39.42 0.02
C ASN A 309 -6.65 40.01 0.05
N ILE A 310 -5.64 39.15 0.14
CA ILE A 310 -4.22 39.53 0.28
C ILE A 310 -3.51 39.45 -1.08
N PHE A 311 -3.83 38.42 -1.88
CA PHE A 311 -3.26 38.15 -3.19
C PHE A 311 -4.37 38.18 -4.27
N PRO A 312 -4.93 39.36 -4.59
CA PRO A 312 -6.03 39.49 -5.54
C PRO A 312 -5.65 38.95 -6.93
N ASN A 313 -6.60 38.27 -7.58
CA ASN A 313 -6.47 37.67 -8.92
C ASN A 313 -5.37 36.60 -9.09
N GLN A 314 -4.67 36.23 -8.02
CA GLN A 314 -3.54 35.30 -8.04
C GLN A 314 -3.86 33.93 -7.43
N VAL A 315 -5.02 33.77 -6.78
CA VAL A 315 -5.41 32.58 -6.03
C VAL A 315 -6.52 31.85 -6.76
N MET A 316 -6.38 30.53 -6.92
CA MET A 316 -7.42 29.65 -7.42
C MET A 316 -7.67 28.51 -6.44
N LEU A 317 -8.93 28.18 -6.20
CA LEU A 317 -9.33 26.93 -5.55
C LEU A 317 -9.79 25.92 -6.60
N PHE A 318 -9.44 24.65 -6.41
CA PHE A 318 -9.98 23.53 -7.17
C PHE A 318 -10.39 22.36 -6.27
N SER A 319 -11.56 21.79 -6.53
CA SER A 319 -12.08 20.62 -5.82
C SER A 319 -12.98 19.78 -6.73
N SER A 320 -13.50 18.65 -6.21
CA SER A 320 -14.50 17.81 -6.89
C SER A 320 -15.70 18.56 -7.46
N GLN A 321 -16.15 19.67 -6.86
CA GLN A 321 -17.33 20.41 -7.36
C GLN A 321 -16.97 21.60 -8.28
N GLY A 322 -15.72 21.69 -8.74
CA GLY A 322 -15.28 22.75 -9.66
C GLY A 322 -14.15 23.61 -9.10
N GLY A 323 -14.01 24.82 -9.64
CA GLY A 323 -13.02 25.79 -9.18
C GLY A 323 -13.63 27.09 -8.70
N ARG A 324 -12.80 27.94 -8.09
CA ARG A 324 -13.10 29.35 -7.77
C ARG A 324 -11.94 30.21 -8.23
N TYR A 325 -12.22 31.13 -9.15
CA TYR A 325 -11.25 32.02 -9.79
C TYR A 325 -11.98 32.98 -10.76
N PRO A 326 -11.59 34.26 -10.93
CA PRO A 326 -10.62 35.05 -10.16
C PRO A 326 -11.24 35.83 -8.99
N ASP A 327 -12.57 35.97 -8.99
CA ASP A 327 -13.36 36.67 -7.97
C ASP A 327 -14.19 35.68 -7.13
N LYS A 328 -14.68 36.08 -5.95
CA LYS A 328 -15.42 35.24 -5.01
C LYS A 328 -16.69 34.62 -5.61
N ALA A 329 -17.33 35.33 -6.54
CA ALA A 329 -18.55 34.90 -7.21
C ALA A 329 -18.29 33.91 -8.37
N SER A 330 -17.12 33.98 -9.00
CA SER A 330 -16.80 33.15 -10.17
C SER A 330 -16.50 31.70 -9.75
N ARG A 331 -17.35 30.78 -10.22
CA ARG A 331 -17.27 29.35 -9.94
C ARG A 331 -17.21 28.55 -11.24
N PRO A 332 -16.04 28.48 -11.90
CA PRO A 332 -15.89 27.65 -13.10
C PRO A 332 -16.27 26.19 -12.80
N ALA A 333 -17.02 25.58 -13.72
CA ALA A 333 -17.33 24.17 -13.67
C ALA A 333 -16.05 23.31 -13.71
N TYR A 334 -16.12 22.07 -13.23
CA TYR A 334 -14.98 21.17 -13.08
C TYR A 334 -14.03 21.11 -14.29
N ASN A 335 -14.57 20.87 -15.49
CA ASN A 335 -13.74 20.79 -16.69
C ASN A 335 -13.09 22.13 -17.05
N THR A 336 -13.84 23.23 -16.95
CA THR A 336 -13.33 24.58 -17.22
C THR A 336 -12.20 24.94 -16.25
N ALA A 337 -12.40 24.67 -14.95
CA ALA A 337 -11.40 24.90 -13.92
C ALA A 337 -10.14 24.04 -14.18
N ARG A 338 -10.31 22.79 -14.61
CA ARG A 338 -9.20 21.90 -14.97
C ARG A 338 -8.39 22.42 -16.16
N GLU A 339 -9.05 22.98 -17.18
CA GLU A 339 -8.35 23.59 -18.32
C GLU A 339 -7.58 24.86 -17.92
N LEU A 340 -8.14 25.70 -17.04
CA LEU A 340 -7.42 26.87 -16.48
C LEU A 340 -6.14 26.46 -15.73
N ILE A 341 -6.21 25.37 -14.96
CA ILE A 341 -5.05 24.81 -14.25
C ILE A 341 -4.02 24.32 -15.26
N LYS A 342 -4.43 23.57 -16.28
CA LYS A 342 -3.50 23.09 -17.32
C LYS A 342 -2.78 24.25 -18.02
N GLN A 343 -3.48 25.33 -18.39
CA GLN A 343 -2.89 26.51 -19.02
C GLN A 343 -1.83 27.20 -18.12
N ASN A 344 -1.99 27.12 -16.80
CA ASN A 344 -1.09 27.75 -15.81
C ASN A 344 0.03 26.84 -15.30
N PHE A 345 -0.18 25.52 -15.27
CA PHE A 345 0.69 24.58 -14.56
C PHE A 345 1.26 23.43 -15.42
N ASP A 346 0.67 23.14 -16.59
CA ASP A 346 1.15 22.09 -17.48
C ASP A 346 2.14 22.67 -18.52
N PRO A 347 3.37 22.15 -18.62
CA PRO A 347 4.33 22.63 -19.62
C PRO A 347 3.94 22.28 -21.06
N GLY A 348 3.07 21.28 -21.29
CA GLY A 348 2.74 20.77 -22.62
C GLY A 348 1.64 21.53 -23.38
N VAL A 349 1.05 22.58 -22.81
CA VAL A 349 -0.15 23.25 -23.35
C VAL A 349 0.22 24.48 -24.19
N ARG A 350 -0.40 24.60 -25.38
CA ARG A 350 -0.34 25.82 -26.22
C ARG A 350 -1.38 26.83 -25.72
N GLY A 351 -0.98 28.08 -25.48
CA GLY A 351 -1.85 29.10 -24.87
C GLY A 351 -1.59 29.25 -23.37
N ARG A 352 -0.34 29.57 -23.04
CA ARG A 352 0.16 29.68 -21.67
C ARG A 352 -0.49 30.86 -20.95
N ALA A 353 -0.90 30.63 -19.71
CA ALA A 353 -1.29 31.68 -18.77
C ALA A 353 -0.38 31.64 -17.53
N ASP A 354 -0.10 32.82 -16.95
CA ASP A 354 0.77 33.00 -15.77
C ASP A 354 0.06 33.83 -14.68
N ASN A 355 -1.27 33.79 -14.67
CA ASN A 355 -2.12 34.58 -13.78
C ASN A 355 -2.39 33.89 -12.43
N ILE A 356 -2.22 32.56 -12.35
CA ILE A 356 -2.42 31.82 -11.11
C ILE A 356 -1.07 31.56 -10.44
N ARG A 357 -0.84 32.25 -9.32
CA ARG A 357 0.33 32.05 -8.46
C ARG A 357 0.06 30.95 -7.44
N ILE A 358 -1.09 30.98 -6.77
CA ILE A 358 -1.41 30.08 -5.65
C ILE A 358 -2.58 29.20 -6.07
N LEU A 359 -2.34 27.90 -6.17
CA LEU A 359 -3.38 26.90 -6.44
C LEU A 359 -3.66 26.12 -5.16
N ILE A 360 -4.83 26.33 -4.59
CA ILE A 360 -5.36 25.54 -3.47
C ILE A 360 -6.15 24.38 -4.07
N THR A 361 -5.89 23.16 -3.62
CA THR A 361 -6.60 21.98 -4.13
C THR A 361 -6.78 20.90 -3.08
N THR A 362 -7.83 20.10 -3.23
CA THR A 362 -7.93 18.79 -2.57
C THR A 362 -7.19 17.72 -3.37
N ASP A 363 -7.14 16.49 -2.85
CA ASP A 363 -6.50 15.34 -3.52
C ASP A 363 -7.14 14.95 -4.87
N VAL A 364 -8.27 15.55 -5.24
CA VAL A 364 -8.92 15.32 -6.55
C VAL A 364 -8.02 15.76 -7.71
N LEU A 365 -7.14 16.75 -7.51
CA LEU A 365 -6.16 17.17 -8.52
C LEU A 365 -4.89 16.32 -8.50
N SER A 366 -4.68 15.50 -7.46
CA SER A 366 -3.56 14.55 -7.39
C SER A 366 -3.62 13.50 -8.49
N GLU A 367 -4.71 13.40 -9.27
CA GLU A 367 -4.86 12.44 -10.36
C GLU A 367 -5.13 13.12 -11.73
N GLY A 368 -4.29 12.78 -12.72
CA GLY A 368 -4.55 13.11 -14.13
C GLY A 368 -4.30 14.56 -14.59
N VAL A 369 -3.69 15.43 -13.78
CA VAL A 369 -3.17 16.75 -14.21
C VAL A 369 -1.67 16.82 -13.95
N ASN A 370 -0.97 17.49 -14.87
CA ASN A 370 0.46 17.75 -14.76
C ASN A 370 0.69 19.14 -14.12
N LEU A 371 1.47 19.20 -13.04
CA LEU A 371 1.74 20.43 -12.28
C LEU A 371 3.22 20.86 -12.32
N HIS A 372 4.02 20.36 -13.28
CA HIS A 372 5.48 20.53 -13.35
C HIS A 372 5.99 21.97 -13.43
N ARG A 373 5.14 22.93 -13.80
CA ARG A 373 5.54 24.35 -13.78
C ARG A 373 5.62 24.93 -12.37
N SER A 374 4.97 24.30 -11.39
CA SER A 374 5.23 24.55 -9.98
C SER A 374 6.31 23.58 -9.48
N ASN A 375 7.27 24.12 -8.73
CA ASN A 375 8.24 23.33 -7.99
C ASN A 375 8.04 23.42 -6.47
N ILE A 376 6.92 23.99 -6.02
CA ILE A 376 6.62 24.20 -4.61
C ILE A 376 5.29 23.52 -4.27
N LEU A 377 5.38 22.61 -3.30
CA LEU A 377 4.26 21.90 -2.69
C LEU A 377 4.14 22.32 -1.23
N ILE A 378 2.95 22.74 -0.80
CA ILE A 378 2.62 22.94 0.61
C ILE A 378 1.51 21.96 0.98
N ASN A 379 1.78 21.04 1.91
CA ASN A 379 0.75 20.27 2.59
C ASN A 379 0.26 21.09 3.79
N TYR A 380 -0.89 21.73 3.63
CA TYR A 380 -1.52 22.49 4.71
C TYR A 380 -2.07 21.56 5.79
N ASP A 381 -2.60 20.41 5.38
CA ASP A 381 -3.00 19.32 6.26
C ASP A 381 -2.11 18.10 6.01
N LEU A 382 -1.63 17.48 7.08
CA LEU A 382 -0.87 16.24 6.97
C LEU A 382 -1.83 15.09 6.70
N PRO A 383 -1.72 14.41 5.54
CA PRO A 383 -2.63 13.31 5.27
C PRO A 383 -2.29 12.12 6.17
N TRP A 384 -3.30 11.54 6.79
CA TRP A 384 -3.18 10.36 7.65
C TRP A 384 -2.70 9.10 6.90
N ASN A 385 -2.73 9.15 5.57
CA ASN A 385 -2.21 8.14 4.67
C ASN A 385 -0.92 8.68 3.99
N PRO A 386 0.26 8.09 4.25
CA PRO A 386 1.54 8.56 3.69
C PRO A 386 1.56 8.58 2.17
N THR A 387 0.84 7.64 1.53
CA THR A 387 0.75 7.52 0.08
C THR A 387 0.23 8.81 -0.57
N ARG A 388 -0.65 9.56 0.11
CA ARG A 388 -1.15 10.84 -0.41
C ARG A 388 -0.01 11.87 -0.54
N VAL A 389 0.91 11.95 0.43
CA VAL A 389 2.08 12.86 0.35
C VAL A 389 2.94 12.53 -0.88
N LEU A 390 3.23 11.25 -1.10
CA LEU A 390 4.04 10.81 -2.24
C LEU A 390 3.32 11.06 -3.57
N GLN A 391 2.03 10.79 -3.64
CA GLN A 391 1.23 11.05 -4.84
C GLN A 391 1.19 12.54 -5.19
N ARG A 392 1.06 13.42 -4.18
CA ARG A 392 1.15 14.88 -4.31
C ARG A 392 2.53 15.31 -4.79
N ALA A 393 3.60 14.84 -4.15
CA ALA A 393 4.97 15.14 -4.54
C ALA A 393 5.29 14.68 -5.98
N GLY A 394 4.84 13.48 -6.37
CA GLY A 394 4.99 12.94 -7.73
C GLY A 394 4.21 13.69 -8.82
N ARG A 395 3.33 14.66 -8.46
CA ARG A 395 2.71 15.56 -9.44
C ARG A 395 3.64 16.68 -9.87
N LEU A 396 4.51 17.16 -8.98
CA LEU A 396 5.49 18.21 -9.26
C LEU A 396 6.81 17.62 -9.73
N ASN A 397 7.18 16.48 -9.16
CA ASN A 397 8.49 15.86 -9.33
C ASN A 397 8.48 14.82 -10.47
N ARG A 398 8.66 15.26 -11.72
CA ARG A 398 8.82 14.36 -12.89
C ARG A 398 9.91 14.83 -13.86
N LEU A 399 10.27 13.93 -14.77
CA LEU A 399 11.20 14.16 -15.88
C LEU A 399 10.77 15.33 -16.75
N GLY A 400 11.71 16.21 -17.07
CA GLY A 400 11.50 17.32 -18.02
C GLY A 400 10.93 18.60 -17.38
N THR A 401 10.97 18.74 -16.05
CA THR A 401 10.68 20.01 -15.38
C THR A 401 11.78 21.03 -15.68
N THR A 402 11.42 22.31 -15.86
CA THR A 402 12.41 23.39 -16.04
C THR A 402 13.11 23.78 -14.74
N HIS A 403 12.57 23.37 -13.59
CA HIS A 403 13.14 23.66 -12.29
C HIS A 403 14.16 22.59 -11.90
N SER A 404 15.31 23.01 -11.38
CA SER A 404 16.34 22.09 -10.88
C SER A 404 16.02 21.53 -9.49
N LYS A 405 15.15 22.19 -8.73
CA LYS A 405 14.82 21.83 -7.33
C LYS A 405 13.33 21.85 -7.08
N VAL A 406 12.83 20.88 -6.31
CA VAL A 406 11.45 20.81 -5.81
C VAL A 406 11.47 20.99 -4.28
N PHE A 407 10.60 21.86 -3.79
CA PHE A 407 10.45 22.17 -2.37
C PHE A 407 9.13 21.65 -1.83
N ILE A 408 9.17 20.96 -0.69
CA ILE A 408 8.00 20.52 0.06
C ILE A 408 7.96 21.25 1.39
N PHE A 409 6.80 21.83 1.71
CA PHE A 409 6.51 22.41 3.01
C PHE A 409 5.36 21.64 3.66
N ASN A 410 5.51 21.32 4.94
CA ASN A 410 4.53 20.55 5.70
C ASN A 410 4.20 21.30 6.99
N PHE A 411 2.90 21.52 7.24
CA PHE A 411 2.45 22.13 8.49
C PHE A 411 2.49 21.13 9.64
N PHE A 412 3.05 21.54 10.77
CA PHE A 412 3.06 20.75 12.00
C PHE A 412 2.56 21.59 13.18
N PRO A 413 1.72 21.03 14.06
CA PRO A 413 1.47 21.64 15.34
C PRO A 413 2.73 21.61 16.21
N THR A 414 2.86 22.52 17.17
CA THR A 414 3.87 22.41 18.24
C THR A 414 3.73 21.11 19.03
N SER A 415 4.82 20.63 19.65
CA SER A 415 4.87 19.37 20.40
C SER A 415 3.78 19.20 21.46
N GLN A 416 3.31 20.29 22.08
CA GLN A 416 2.22 20.24 23.06
C GLN A 416 0.87 19.90 22.43
N ALA A 417 0.54 20.50 21.28
CA ALA A 417 -0.67 20.17 20.54
C ALA A 417 -0.57 18.79 19.86
N ASP A 418 0.61 18.38 19.39
CA ASP A 418 0.82 17.03 18.85
C ASP A 418 0.68 15.93 19.91
N ALA A 419 1.05 16.18 21.18
CA ALA A 419 0.90 15.20 22.25
C ALA A 419 -0.55 14.70 22.43
N HIS A 420 -1.53 15.54 22.08
CA HIS A 420 -2.95 15.18 22.10
C HIS A 420 -3.42 14.46 20.83
N LEU A 421 -2.80 14.73 19.68
CA LEU A 421 -3.22 14.24 18.36
C LEU A 421 -2.45 12.99 17.90
N GLY A 422 -1.18 12.87 18.30
CA GLY A 422 -0.23 11.84 17.90
C GLY A 422 0.00 11.79 16.39
N LEU A 423 -0.16 12.91 15.68
CA LEU A 423 -0.19 12.96 14.22
C LEU A 423 1.20 12.79 13.63
N GLU A 424 2.16 13.54 14.13
CA GLU A 424 3.54 13.50 13.65
C GLU A 424 4.11 12.10 13.80
N ALA A 425 4.02 11.52 15.00
CA ALA A 425 4.51 10.16 15.27
C ALA A 425 3.83 9.11 14.37
N ASN A 426 2.50 9.21 14.19
CA ASN A 426 1.76 8.25 13.37
C ASN A 426 2.13 8.32 11.88
N ILE A 427 2.24 9.52 11.31
CA ILE A 427 2.53 9.69 9.88
C ILE A 427 4.01 9.39 9.62
N THR A 428 4.92 9.84 10.49
CA THR A 428 6.35 9.54 10.39
C THR A 428 6.61 8.03 10.42
N ALA A 429 6.00 7.29 11.35
CA ALA A 429 6.15 5.84 11.41
C ALA A 429 5.65 5.15 10.13
N LYS A 430 4.55 5.63 9.55
CA LYS A 430 4.00 5.08 8.29
C LYS A 430 4.89 5.39 7.09
N ILE A 431 5.44 6.61 7.00
CA ILE A 431 6.39 6.98 5.94
C ILE A 431 7.69 6.21 6.08
N GLN A 432 8.22 6.07 7.29
CA GLN A 432 9.43 5.28 7.52
C GLN A 432 9.24 3.81 7.13
N MET A 433 8.06 3.25 7.40
CA MET A 433 7.72 1.91 6.95
C MET A 433 7.67 1.81 5.42
N PHE A 434 7.16 2.84 4.74
CA PHE A 434 7.16 2.92 3.28
C PHE A 434 8.59 2.95 2.72
N HIS A 435 9.43 3.86 3.23
CA HIS A 435 10.86 3.95 2.89
C HIS A 435 11.58 2.62 3.11
N ASN A 436 11.36 1.98 4.26
CA ASN A 436 12.00 0.71 4.58
C ASN A 436 11.50 -0.47 3.73
N ILE A 437 10.29 -0.43 3.16
CA ILE A 437 9.79 -1.52 2.31
C ILE A 437 10.20 -1.29 0.85
N LEU A 438 9.94 -0.09 0.34
CA LEU A 438 10.05 0.23 -1.09
C LEU A 438 11.39 0.88 -1.46
N GLY A 439 12.08 1.45 -0.47
CA GLY A 439 13.45 1.94 -0.60
C GLY A 439 13.59 3.31 -1.24
N GLU A 440 12.55 4.15 -1.26
CA GLU A 440 12.53 5.48 -1.91
C GLU A 440 13.77 6.33 -1.67
N ASP A 441 14.12 7.16 -2.64
CA ASP A 441 15.39 7.92 -2.67
C ASP A 441 15.22 9.38 -2.18
N ALA A 442 14.06 9.76 -1.63
CA ALA A 442 13.75 11.14 -1.25
C ALA A 442 12.91 11.23 0.03
N ARG A 443 13.12 12.31 0.80
CA ARG A 443 12.34 12.65 1.99
C ARG A 443 11.11 13.48 1.60
N TYR A 444 9.99 13.31 2.30
CA TYR A 444 8.71 13.94 1.89
C TYR A 444 7.97 14.70 3.01
N LEU A 445 8.13 14.30 4.26
CA LEU A 445 7.44 14.82 5.43
C LEU A 445 8.37 15.65 6.34
N SER A 446 9.52 15.11 6.71
CA SER A 446 10.51 15.73 7.59
C SER A 446 11.95 15.36 7.21
N ASP A 447 12.88 16.23 7.58
CA ASP A 447 14.33 16.05 7.47
C ASP A 447 14.88 14.85 8.27
N GLY A 448 14.19 14.44 9.33
CA GLY A 448 14.53 13.26 10.14
C GLY A 448 14.18 11.90 9.52
N GLU A 449 13.71 11.85 8.27
CA GLU A 449 13.42 10.58 7.58
C GLU A 449 14.71 9.81 7.25
N GLU A 450 14.77 8.56 7.71
CA GLU A 450 15.82 7.62 7.31
C GLU A 450 15.45 7.05 5.93
N ILE A 451 16.04 7.61 4.88
CA ILE A 451 16.04 6.96 3.59
C ILE A 451 16.94 5.73 3.72
N GLY A 452 16.43 4.55 3.34
CA GLY A 452 17.25 3.35 3.32
C GLY A 452 18.41 3.56 2.36
N SER A 453 19.64 3.49 2.86
CA SER A 453 20.82 3.58 2.02
C SER A 453 20.74 2.51 0.93
N GLN A 454 21.06 2.94 -0.29
CA GLN A 454 21.25 2.11 -1.48
C GLN A 454 22.12 0.87 -1.15
N GLU A 455 23.02 1.03 -0.18
CA GLU A 455 23.87 0.01 0.42
C GLU A 455 23.15 -1.29 0.78
N LEU A 456 21.93 -1.32 1.34
CA LEU A 456 21.36 -2.60 1.77
C LEU A 456 20.96 -3.50 0.59
N PHE A 457 20.58 -2.94 -0.55
CA PHE A 457 20.29 -3.74 -1.75
C PHE A 457 21.58 -4.17 -2.47
N GLU A 458 22.61 -3.32 -2.40
CA GLU A 458 23.92 -3.57 -2.98
C GLU A 458 24.74 -4.57 -2.17
N THR A 459 24.78 -4.41 -0.85
CA THR A 459 25.43 -5.32 0.12
C THR A 459 24.83 -6.73 0.08
N LEU A 460 23.56 -6.88 -0.29
CA LEU A 460 22.88 -8.18 -0.34
C LEU A 460 23.06 -8.93 -1.66
N ASN A 461 23.64 -8.29 -2.69
CA ASN A 461 24.15 -8.97 -3.88
C ASN A 461 25.60 -9.46 -3.70
N THR A 462 26.22 -9.25 -2.55
CA THR A 462 27.58 -9.73 -2.29
C THR A 462 27.60 -10.48 -0.96
N LYS A 463 27.63 -11.82 -1.01
CA LYS A 463 27.87 -12.66 0.17
C LYS A 463 29.36 -12.60 0.58
N GLN A 464 29.91 -11.40 0.83
CA GLN A 464 31.29 -11.21 1.30
C GLN A 464 31.52 -9.81 1.90
N ALA A 465 30.64 -9.38 2.81
CA ALA A 465 30.88 -8.17 3.60
C ALA A 465 31.92 -8.41 4.71
N TYR A 466 33.22 -8.33 4.39
CA TYR A 466 34.30 -8.11 5.39
C TYR A 466 35.58 -7.44 4.85
N THR A 467 35.66 -7.05 3.58
CA THR A 467 36.81 -6.31 3.03
C THR A 467 36.30 -5.00 2.46
N GLY A 468 36.64 -3.88 3.12
CA GLY A 468 36.16 -2.54 2.80
C GLY A 468 36.75 -1.97 1.52
N GLU A 469 36.37 -2.54 0.37
CA GLU A 469 36.57 -1.96 -0.95
C GLU A 469 35.21 -1.81 -1.63
N ASP A 470 34.95 -0.61 -2.15
CA ASP A 470 33.71 -0.19 -2.79
C ASP A 470 33.44 -1.02 -4.06
N GLU A 471 32.64 -2.09 -3.96
CA GLU A 471 32.03 -2.75 -5.11
C GLU A 471 30.49 -2.62 -5.05
N GLU A 472 29.99 -1.71 -5.88
CA GLU A 472 28.58 -1.36 -6.12
C GLU A 472 27.75 -2.57 -6.58
N GLY A 473 26.54 -2.71 -6.05
CA GLY A 473 25.69 -3.87 -6.31
C GLY A 473 25.06 -3.92 -7.72
N ASP A 474 24.87 -5.14 -8.23
CA ASP A 474 24.33 -5.37 -9.58
C ASP A 474 22.81 -5.19 -9.71
N SER A 475 22.36 -4.14 -10.41
CA SER A 475 20.94 -3.97 -10.80
C SER A 475 20.54 -4.86 -11.99
N GLU A 476 19.29 -5.37 -12.04
CA GLU A 476 18.73 -6.05 -13.23
C GLU A 476 18.87 -5.20 -14.51
N LEU A 477 18.88 -3.87 -14.35
CA LEU A 477 19.07 -2.91 -15.43
C LEU A 477 20.45 -3.02 -16.08
N LYS A 478 21.52 -3.30 -15.33
CA LYS A 478 22.87 -3.54 -15.85
C LYS A 478 22.86 -4.66 -16.89
N TYR A 479 22.22 -5.78 -16.57
CA TYR A 479 22.14 -6.94 -17.46
C TYR A 479 21.18 -6.72 -18.64
N LEU A 480 20.12 -5.93 -18.46
CA LEU A 480 19.25 -5.52 -19.56
C LEU A 480 19.95 -4.58 -20.54
N ASP A 481 20.73 -3.62 -20.04
CA ASP A 481 21.57 -2.73 -20.86
C ASP A 481 22.65 -3.54 -21.60
N MET A 482 23.34 -4.44 -20.90
CA MET A 482 24.30 -5.37 -21.52
C MET A 482 23.66 -6.19 -22.65
N MET A 483 22.46 -6.75 -22.43
CA MET A 483 21.74 -7.49 -23.48
C MET A 483 21.31 -6.61 -24.65
N ARG A 484 21.01 -5.33 -24.42
CA ARG A 484 20.70 -4.36 -25.50
C ARG A 484 21.96 -4.03 -26.30
N LYS A 485 23.07 -3.72 -25.63
CA LYS A 485 24.37 -3.50 -26.27
C LYS A 485 24.80 -4.70 -27.10
N ILE A 486 24.70 -5.92 -26.57
CA ILE A 486 24.99 -7.14 -27.34
C ILE A 486 24.07 -7.26 -28.57
N ARG A 487 22.77 -6.98 -28.44
CA ARG A 487 21.83 -7.03 -29.56
C ARG A 487 22.14 -5.98 -30.64
N ASP A 488 22.48 -4.76 -30.22
CA ASP A 488 22.59 -3.59 -31.10
C ASP A 488 24.00 -3.46 -31.71
N GLU A 489 25.05 -3.84 -30.96
CA GLU A 489 26.46 -3.73 -31.36
C GLU A 489 27.06 -5.07 -31.83
N GLN A 490 26.51 -6.22 -31.41
CA GLN A 490 27.04 -7.57 -31.70
C GLN A 490 25.95 -8.59 -32.14
N PRO A 491 25.28 -8.37 -33.29
CA PRO A 491 24.13 -9.17 -33.71
C PRO A 491 24.45 -10.67 -33.87
N ASP A 492 25.65 -11.03 -34.31
CA ASP A 492 26.08 -12.42 -34.46
C ASP A 492 26.17 -13.15 -33.11
N LEU A 493 26.65 -12.47 -32.06
CA LEU A 493 26.70 -13.03 -30.72
C LEU A 493 25.30 -13.20 -30.15
N PHE A 494 24.42 -12.22 -30.39
CA PHE A 494 23.03 -12.27 -29.96
C PHE A 494 22.28 -13.48 -30.56
N GLU A 495 22.44 -13.73 -31.87
CA GLU A 495 21.84 -14.91 -32.52
C GLU A 495 22.45 -16.23 -32.02
N LYS A 496 23.76 -16.29 -31.77
CA LYS A 496 24.39 -17.47 -31.13
C LYS A 496 23.78 -17.76 -29.76
N ILE A 497 23.58 -16.75 -28.91
CA ILE A 497 22.98 -16.90 -27.59
C ILE A 497 21.53 -17.39 -27.71
N ARG A 498 20.76 -16.84 -28.65
CA ARG A 498 19.36 -17.20 -28.91
C ARG A 498 19.19 -18.67 -29.30
N HIS A 499 20.16 -19.22 -30.03
CA HIS A 499 20.15 -20.60 -30.53
C HIS A 499 20.87 -21.61 -29.62
N LEU A 500 21.31 -21.21 -28.42
CA LEU A 500 21.93 -22.14 -27.46
C LEU A 500 20.99 -23.31 -27.13
N PRO A 501 21.47 -24.57 -27.22
CA PRO A 501 20.65 -25.73 -26.90
C PRO A 501 20.33 -25.77 -25.40
N LYS A 502 19.13 -26.26 -25.05
CA LYS A 502 18.80 -26.59 -23.65
C LYS A 502 19.78 -27.64 -23.14
N LYS A 503 20.10 -27.59 -21.83
CA LYS A 503 21.11 -28.42 -21.17
C LYS A 503 22.54 -28.12 -21.65
N ALA A 504 22.78 -26.90 -22.14
CA ALA A 504 24.14 -26.44 -22.40
C ALA A 504 24.97 -26.53 -21.12
N ARG A 505 26.21 -27.00 -21.27
CA ARG A 505 27.16 -27.22 -20.17
C ARG A 505 28.51 -26.61 -20.51
N SER A 506 28.98 -25.73 -19.63
CA SER A 506 30.26 -25.06 -19.75
C SER A 506 30.76 -24.67 -18.38
N GLY A 507 32.03 -24.30 -18.29
CA GLY A 507 32.60 -23.81 -17.06
C GLY A 507 34.06 -23.49 -17.23
N PHE A 508 34.63 -22.97 -16.16
CA PHE A 508 35.90 -22.26 -16.17
C PHE A 508 36.62 -22.47 -14.83
N TYR A 509 37.91 -22.18 -14.81
CA TYR A 509 38.72 -22.26 -13.60
C TYR A 509 38.57 -20.99 -12.78
N VAL A 510 38.47 -21.14 -11.46
CA VAL A 510 38.43 -20.03 -10.49
C VAL A 510 39.53 -20.25 -9.47
N ASN A 511 40.34 -19.22 -9.24
CA ASN A 511 41.40 -19.22 -8.23
C ASN A 511 40.76 -19.15 -6.83
N ASP A 512 41.40 -19.77 -5.84
CA ASP A 512 40.97 -19.74 -4.42
C ASP A 512 39.60 -20.37 -4.12
N LEU A 513 39.13 -21.26 -4.99
CA LEU A 513 37.91 -22.03 -4.75
C LEU A 513 38.21 -23.28 -3.87
N PRO A 514 37.62 -23.43 -2.68
CA PRO A 514 37.94 -24.55 -1.79
C PRO A 514 37.44 -25.91 -2.28
N VAL A 515 36.34 -25.91 -3.03
CA VAL A 515 35.71 -27.11 -3.62
C VAL A 515 35.09 -26.74 -4.96
N ASN A 516 35.00 -27.70 -5.89
CA ASN A 516 34.26 -27.52 -7.14
C ASN A 516 32.82 -27.09 -6.88
N GLN A 517 32.33 -26.15 -7.68
CA GLN A 517 30.96 -25.65 -7.57
C GLN A 517 30.18 -25.85 -8.86
N MET A 518 28.89 -26.16 -8.72
CA MET A 518 27.98 -26.32 -9.85
C MET A 518 26.75 -25.45 -9.69
N ILE A 519 26.45 -24.65 -10.73
CA ILE A 519 25.24 -23.85 -10.82
C ILE A 519 24.30 -24.48 -11.83
N THR A 520 23.08 -24.77 -11.41
CA THR A 520 22.05 -25.37 -12.27
C THR A 520 20.84 -24.45 -12.36
N PHE A 521 20.44 -24.11 -13.59
CA PHE A 521 19.18 -23.41 -13.86
C PHE A 521 18.07 -24.40 -14.24
N PHE A 522 17.06 -24.53 -13.37
CA PHE A 522 15.86 -25.32 -13.60
C PHE A 522 14.68 -24.45 -14.04
N ARG A 523 13.91 -24.98 -15.00
CA ARG A 523 12.63 -24.42 -15.43
C ARG A 523 11.51 -25.45 -15.32
N LEU A 524 10.43 -25.07 -14.64
CA LEU A 524 9.19 -25.85 -14.56
C LEU A 524 8.02 -24.94 -14.96
N GLY A 525 7.62 -25.02 -16.23
CA GLY A 525 6.66 -24.06 -16.80
C GLY A 525 7.18 -22.63 -16.73
N LYS A 526 6.58 -21.80 -15.87
CA LYS A 526 7.02 -20.41 -15.61
C LYS A 526 7.97 -20.27 -14.42
N LEU A 527 8.04 -21.28 -13.56
CA LEU A 527 8.94 -21.28 -12.40
C LEU A 527 10.38 -21.42 -12.89
N LYS A 528 11.24 -20.53 -12.40
CA LYS A 528 12.67 -20.48 -12.71
C LYS A 528 13.41 -20.52 -11.37
N LYS A 529 14.30 -21.50 -11.17
CA LYS A 529 15.10 -21.62 -9.94
C LYS A 529 16.56 -21.91 -10.28
N PHE A 530 17.47 -21.35 -9.49
CA PHE A 530 18.91 -21.58 -9.59
C PHE A 530 19.39 -22.31 -8.35
N TYR A 531 20.28 -23.29 -8.51
CA TYR A 531 20.86 -24.04 -7.40
C TYR A 531 22.36 -24.04 -7.51
N LEU A 532 23.02 -23.79 -6.39
CA LEU A 532 24.45 -23.88 -6.21
C LEU A 532 24.78 -25.14 -5.43
N ASN A 533 25.66 -25.96 -5.98
CA ASN A 533 26.25 -27.09 -5.28
C ASN A 533 27.67 -26.73 -4.84
N LYS A 534 27.98 -26.83 -3.55
CA LYS A 534 29.34 -26.74 -2.99
C LYS A 534 29.69 -28.06 -2.32
N GLY A 535 30.50 -28.90 -2.97
CA GLY A 535 31.02 -30.12 -2.35
C GLY A 535 29.94 -31.08 -1.80
N ASN A 536 28.83 -31.25 -2.51
CA ASN A 536 27.62 -32.03 -2.15
C ASN A 536 26.54 -31.31 -1.33
N ASN A 537 26.74 -30.04 -0.97
CA ASN A 537 25.67 -29.24 -0.38
C ASN A 537 24.96 -28.42 -1.47
N ALA A 538 23.66 -28.65 -1.68
CA ALA A 538 22.86 -27.90 -2.65
C ALA A 538 21.98 -26.87 -1.96
N GLU A 539 22.15 -25.60 -2.34
CA GLU A 539 21.34 -24.48 -1.89
C GLU A 539 20.66 -23.78 -3.07
N GLU A 540 19.40 -23.34 -2.90
CA GLU A 540 18.75 -22.45 -3.86
C GLU A 540 19.41 -21.08 -3.78
N ILE A 541 19.80 -20.52 -4.94
CA ILE A 541 20.42 -19.20 -5.06
C ILE A 541 19.58 -18.29 -5.95
N THR A 542 19.82 -16.99 -5.88
CA THR A 542 19.08 -16.01 -6.68
C THR A 542 19.65 -15.90 -8.10
N PHE A 543 18.96 -15.18 -8.97
CA PHE A 543 19.45 -14.87 -10.31
C PHE A 543 20.78 -14.10 -10.25
N PHE A 544 20.90 -13.10 -9.36
CA PHE A 544 22.11 -12.28 -9.25
C PHE A 544 23.32 -13.08 -8.77
N ASP A 545 23.15 -13.90 -7.73
CA ASP A 545 24.20 -14.83 -7.28
C ASP A 545 24.66 -15.72 -8.44
N ALA A 546 23.71 -16.25 -9.22
CA ALA A 546 24.02 -17.12 -10.34
C ALA A 546 24.77 -16.38 -11.45
N VAL A 547 24.41 -15.13 -11.76
CA VAL A 547 25.09 -14.36 -12.82
C VAL A 547 26.49 -13.92 -12.39
N GLN A 548 26.69 -13.50 -11.14
CA GLN A 548 28.01 -13.19 -10.62
C GLN A 548 28.92 -14.43 -10.64
N LEU A 549 28.43 -15.56 -10.12
CA LEU A 549 29.21 -16.79 -10.11
C LEU A 549 29.44 -17.38 -11.51
N LEU A 550 28.59 -17.09 -12.49
CA LEU A 550 28.78 -17.49 -13.89
C LEU A 550 29.49 -16.42 -14.73
N GLY A 551 29.76 -15.25 -14.16
CA GLY A 551 30.39 -14.13 -14.84
C GLY A 551 31.83 -14.49 -15.21
N CYS A 552 32.19 -14.24 -16.48
CA CYS A 552 33.54 -14.47 -16.97
C CYS A 552 33.92 -13.44 -18.04
N SER A 553 35.22 -13.23 -18.23
CA SER A 553 35.72 -12.40 -19.33
C SER A 553 35.54 -13.12 -20.68
N PRO A 554 35.43 -12.38 -21.80
CA PRO A 554 35.37 -12.99 -23.13
C PRO A 554 36.56 -13.88 -23.48
N GLN A 555 37.71 -13.68 -22.83
CA GLN A 555 38.92 -14.48 -23.02
C GLN A 555 39.04 -15.69 -22.09
N ALA A 556 38.07 -15.92 -21.20
CA ALA A 556 38.14 -17.01 -20.23
C ALA A 556 38.18 -18.39 -20.90
N GLU A 557 39.19 -19.21 -20.54
CA GLU A 557 39.32 -20.56 -21.08
C GLU A 557 38.26 -21.51 -20.53
N ARG A 558 37.74 -22.37 -21.42
CA ARG A 558 36.78 -23.40 -21.05
C ARG A 558 37.48 -24.55 -20.33
N ALA A 559 37.09 -24.80 -19.08
CA ALA A 559 37.54 -25.94 -18.31
C ALA A 559 36.89 -27.26 -18.76
N LYS A 560 37.58 -28.39 -18.52
CA LYS A 560 37.01 -29.73 -18.74
C LYS A 560 35.93 -30.01 -17.70
N ILE A 561 34.89 -30.73 -18.13
CA ILE A 561 33.77 -31.12 -17.25
C ILE A 561 34.29 -32.13 -16.21
N PRO A 562 34.13 -31.86 -14.90
CA PRO A 562 34.57 -32.77 -13.84
C PRO A 562 33.83 -34.13 -13.84
N PRO A 563 34.47 -35.23 -13.38
CA PRO A 563 33.83 -36.56 -13.32
C PRO A 563 32.60 -36.63 -12.39
N ASP A 564 32.57 -35.79 -11.35
CA ASP A 564 31.49 -35.68 -10.36
C ASP A 564 30.28 -34.86 -10.88
N TYR A 565 30.31 -34.36 -12.12
CA TYR A 565 29.23 -33.57 -12.72
C TYR A 565 27.83 -34.18 -12.52
N TYR A 566 27.66 -35.45 -12.87
CA TYR A 566 26.34 -36.10 -12.77
C TYR A 566 25.89 -36.24 -11.32
N ARG A 567 26.83 -36.47 -10.39
CA ARG A 567 26.54 -36.53 -8.96
C ARG A 567 26.06 -35.18 -8.44
N LEU A 568 26.78 -34.09 -8.75
CA LEU A 568 26.38 -32.72 -8.34
C LEU A 568 25.03 -32.33 -8.92
N LEU A 569 24.76 -32.69 -10.19
CA LEU A 569 23.49 -32.45 -10.85
C LEU A 569 22.34 -33.22 -10.20
N GLU A 570 22.54 -34.49 -9.85
CA GLU A 570 21.52 -35.29 -9.16
C GLU A 570 21.22 -34.74 -7.77
N ILE A 571 22.22 -34.23 -7.04
CA ILE A 571 21.99 -33.57 -5.74
C ILE A 571 21.15 -32.28 -5.93
N ASN A 572 21.48 -31.43 -6.92
CA ASN A 572 20.69 -30.24 -7.22
C ASN A 572 19.27 -30.60 -7.67
N LYS A 573 19.09 -31.68 -8.45
CA LYS A 573 17.76 -32.18 -8.85
C LYS A 573 16.96 -32.69 -7.67
N ALA A 574 17.57 -33.48 -6.78
CA ALA A 574 16.93 -34.01 -5.59
C ALA A 574 16.53 -32.89 -4.64
N ARG A 575 17.37 -31.86 -4.49
CA ARG A 575 17.03 -30.66 -3.73
C ARG A 575 15.86 -29.89 -4.36
N PHE A 576 15.88 -29.68 -5.68
CA PHE A 576 14.75 -29.09 -6.39
C PHE A 576 13.46 -29.89 -6.17
N ASP A 577 13.50 -31.21 -6.28
CA ASP A 577 12.33 -32.06 -6.09
C ASP A 577 11.85 -32.05 -4.63
N LEU A 578 12.76 -32.01 -3.64
CA LEU A 578 12.45 -31.85 -2.22
C LEU A 578 11.81 -30.49 -1.92
N ASP A 579 12.33 -29.41 -2.49
CA ASP A 579 11.75 -28.07 -2.31
C ASP A 579 10.34 -28.03 -2.92
N MET A 580 10.14 -28.64 -4.09
CA MET A 580 8.81 -28.80 -4.70
C MET A 580 7.88 -29.73 -3.90
N ALA A 581 8.40 -30.72 -3.20
CA ALA A 581 7.62 -31.66 -2.38
C ALA A 581 7.27 -31.09 -0.99
N GLN A 582 8.18 -30.37 -0.34
CA GLN A 582 7.90 -29.61 0.89
C GLN A 582 6.86 -28.51 0.63
N ASP A 583 6.88 -27.90 -0.55
CA ASP A 583 5.85 -26.97 -1.01
C ASP A 583 4.47 -27.66 -1.18
N ALA A 584 4.43 -28.99 -1.42
CA ALA A 584 3.19 -29.77 -1.49
C ALA A 584 2.69 -30.28 -0.12
N ASP A 585 3.58 -30.52 0.85
CA ASP A 585 3.27 -31.25 2.10
C ASP A 585 3.11 -30.37 3.36
N THR A 586 3.15 -29.03 3.22
CA THR A 586 2.83 -28.11 4.33
C THR A 586 1.32 -27.98 4.62
N GLY A 587 0.50 -28.88 4.08
CA GLY A 587 -0.96 -28.94 4.22
C GLY A 587 -1.50 -29.36 5.59
N SER A 588 -0.65 -29.61 6.60
CA SER A 588 -1.14 -29.89 7.96
C SER A 588 -0.48 -29.00 9.01
N THR A 589 -1.14 -27.90 9.35
CA THR A 589 -1.00 -27.33 10.71
C THR A 589 -2.36 -26.91 11.24
N ARG A 590 -2.78 -27.64 12.27
CA ARG A 590 -3.91 -27.31 13.15
C ARG A 590 -3.70 -25.90 13.71
N GLY A 591 -4.52 -24.95 13.27
CA GLY A 591 -4.46 -23.57 13.76
C GLY A 591 -5.74 -22.81 13.47
N GLY A 592 -6.61 -22.69 14.49
CA GLY A 592 -7.76 -21.79 14.54
C GLY A 592 -9.01 -22.28 13.79
N PHE A 593 -10.11 -22.49 14.51
CA PHE A 593 -11.44 -22.81 13.97
C PHE A 593 -11.93 -21.73 12.99
N SER A 594 -11.53 -21.81 11.73
CA SER A 594 -12.05 -20.97 10.65
C SER A 594 -13.25 -21.65 9.99
N ASN A 595 -14.14 -20.86 9.38
CA ASN A 595 -15.27 -21.38 8.62
C ASN A 595 -14.84 -22.41 7.56
N ILE A 596 -13.64 -22.23 6.99
CA ILE A 596 -13.01 -23.17 6.04
C ILE A 596 -12.64 -24.48 6.72
N GLY A 597 -12.08 -24.45 7.93
CA GLY A 597 -11.75 -25.67 8.68
C GLY A 597 -12.99 -26.51 9.02
N TYR A 598 -14.14 -25.87 9.26
CA TYR A 598 -15.41 -26.59 9.43
C TYR A 598 -15.83 -27.29 8.13
N ILE A 599 -15.79 -26.59 7.00
CA ILE A 599 -16.11 -27.16 5.68
C ILE A 599 -15.17 -28.32 5.37
N GLU A 600 -13.86 -28.15 5.59
CA GLU A 600 -12.85 -29.17 5.36
C GLU A 600 -13.09 -30.42 6.23
N LYS A 601 -13.45 -30.24 7.50
CA LYS A 601 -13.83 -31.34 8.39
C LYS A 601 -15.04 -32.10 7.84
N ARG A 602 -16.09 -31.38 7.43
CA ARG A 602 -17.32 -31.97 6.87
C ARG A 602 -17.05 -32.72 5.56
N LEU A 603 -16.15 -32.23 4.71
CA LEU A 603 -15.71 -32.91 3.49
C LEU A 603 -14.86 -34.16 3.76
N LYS A 604 -14.20 -34.23 4.92
CA LYS A 604 -13.40 -35.37 5.38
C LYS A 604 -14.22 -36.40 6.17
N ASP A 605 -15.47 -36.10 6.54
CA ASP A 605 -16.35 -37.03 7.24
C ASP A 605 -16.58 -38.29 6.41
N LYS A 606 -16.49 -39.46 7.07
CA LYS A 606 -16.58 -40.78 6.42
C LYS A 606 -17.89 -40.96 5.65
N ALA A 607 -19.00 -40.49 6.21
CA ALA A 607 -20.33 -40.54 5.59
C ALA A 607 -20.43 -39.73 4.29
N PHE A 608 -19.69 -38.62 4.20
CA PHE A 608 -19.62 -37.80 2.99
C PHE A 608 -18.67 -38.41 1.97
N LYS A 609 -17.47 -38.83 2.40
CA LYS A 609 -16.44 -39.40 1.51
C LYS A 609 -16.84 -40.74 0.87
N GLN A 610 -17.65 -41.54 1.56
CA GLN A 610 -18.09 -42.86 1.09
C GLN A 610 -19.52 -42.85 0.50
N CYS A 611 -20.06 -41.68 0.19
CA CYS A 611 -21.41 -41.58 -0.38
C CYS A 611 -21.45 -42.18 -1.79
N ARG A 612 -22.07 -43.35 -1.94
CA ARG A 612 -22.22 -44.04 -3.24
C ARG A 612 -23.20 -43.37 -4.22
N LYS A 613 -23.81 -42.25 -3.83
CA LYS A 613 -24.80 -41.52 -4.65
C LYS A 613 -24.18 -40.40 -5.50
N PHE A 614 -22.88 -40.14 -5.36
CA PHE A 614 -22.20 -39.13 -6.17
C PHE A 614 -21.91 -39.65 -7.58
N THR A 615 -22.13 -38.80 -8.57
CA THR A 615 -21.72 -39.06 -9.96
C THR A 615 -20.25 -38.67 -10.16
N ASP A 616 -19.62 -39.13 -11.25
CA ASP A 616 -18.25 -38.72 -11.62
C ASP A 616 -18.10 -37.19 -11.75
N SER A 617 -19.18 -36.51 -12.18
CA SER A 617 -19.26 -35.04 -12.26
C SER A 617 -19.33 -34.37 -10.88
N ASP A 618 -19.91 -35.05 -9.89
CA ASP A 618 -19.94 -34.59 -8.51
C ASP A 618 -18.59 -34.76 -7.83
N GLU A 619 -17.93 -35.90 -8.04
CA GLU A 619 -16.58 -36.14 -7.52
C GLU A 619 -15.57 -35.14 -8.09
N ALA A 620 -15.58 -34.92 -9.41
CA ALA A 620 -14.74 -33.91 -10.07
C ALA A 620 -15.03 -32.47 -9.63
N PHE A 621 -16.24 -32.18 -9.15
CA PHE A 621 -16.57 -30.89 -8.54
C PHE A 621 -16.02 -30.82 -7.11
N LEU A 622 -16.22 -31.85 -6.30
CA LEU A 622 -15.72 -31.91 -4.91
C LEU A 622 -14.20 -31.85 -4.83
N ASP A 623 -13.49 -32.44 -5.79
CA ASP A 623 -12.03 -32.32 -5.88
C ASP A 623 -11.59 -30.89 -6.16
N ARG A 624 -12.31 -30.17 -7.04
CA ARG A 624 -12.07 -28.73 -7.25
C ARG A 624 -12.35 -27.92 -5.99
N VAL A 625 -13.38 -28.26 -5.21
CA VAL A 625 -13.67 -27.59 -3.93
C VAL A 625 -12.54 -27.83 -2.93
N ARG A 626 -12.02 -29.07 -2.82
CA ARG A 626 -10.87 -29.41 -1.96
C ARG A 626 -9.62 -28.63 -2.38
N GLU A 627 -9.36 -28.53 -3.67
CA GLU A 627 -8.26 -27.74 -4.24
C GLU A 627 -8.41 -26.26 -3.91
N MET A 628 -9.59 -25.67 -4.08
CA MET A 628 -9.88 -24.27 -3.72
C MET A 628 -9.67 -23.99 -2.22
N ILE A 629 -10.00 -24.96 -1.35
CA ILE A 629 -9.76 -24.89 0.10
C ILE A 629 -8.26 -24.92 0.39
N ALA A 630 -7.52 -25.86 -0.21
CA ALA A 630 -6.09 -26.00 -0.04
C ALA A 630 -5.34 -24.74 -0.50
N GLN A 631 -5.74 -24.17 -1.64
CA GLN A 631 -5.16 -22.95 -2.21
C GLN A 631 -5.59 -21.67 -1.48
N GLY A 632 -6.63 -21.72 -0.64
CA GLY A 632 -7.13 -20.57 0.13
C GLY A 632 -7.87 -19.51 -0.70
N VAL A 633 -8.47 -19.91 -1.82
CA VAL A 633 -9.12 -18.98 -2.78
C VAL A 633 -10.59 -18.69 -2.42
N ILE A 634 -11.18 -19.48 -1.52
CA ILE A 634 -12.56 -19.27 -1.08
C ILE A 634 -12.66 -18.00 -0.20
N ALA A 635 -13.40 -17.01 -0.69
CA ALA A 635 -13.65 -15.77 0.05
C ALA A 635 -14.31 -16.04 1.41
N LYS A 636 -13.91 -15.29 2.45
CA LYS A 636 -14.39 -15.47 3.84
C LYS A 636 -15.92 -15.48 3.97
N LYS A 637 -16.61 -14.59 3.21
CA LYS A 637 -18.08 -14.47 3.22
C LYS A 637 -18.76 -15.69 2.59
N VAL A 638 -18.19 -16.25 1.54
CA VAL A 638 -18.67 -17.48 0.88
C VAL A 638 -18.49 -18.66 1.84
N ALA A 639 -17.32 -18.81 2.44
CA ALA A 639 -17.07 -19.85 3.45
C ALA A 639 -18.02 -19.72 4.66
N GLN A 640 -18.36 -18.49 5.08
CA GLN A 640 -19.33 -18.26 6.15
C GLN A 640 -20.76 -18.67 5.76
N GLY A 641 -21.17 -18.38 4.52
CA GLY A 641 -22.46 -18.81 3.96
C GLY A 641 -22.58 -20.33 3.88
N ILE A 642 -21.55 -20.99 3.34
CA ILE A 642 -21.48 -22.46 3.25
C ILE A 642 -21.56 -23.08 4.65
N LYS A 643 -20.74 -22.64 5.60
CA LYS A 643 -20.76 -23.17 6.97
C LYS A 643 -22.16 -23.07 7.60
N LYS A 644 -22.81 -21.91 7.52
CA LYS A 644 -24.13 -21.67 8.14
C LYS A 644 -25.23 -22.59 7.58
N GLU A 645 -25.14 -22.97 6.31
CA GLU A 645 -26.07 -23.94 5.70
C GLU A 645 -25.66 -25.39 6.01
N LEU A 646 -24.35 -25.71 5.98
CA LEU A 646 -23.83 -27.05 6.33
C LEU A 646 -24.06 -27.42 7.81
N GLU A 647 -24.20 -26.45 8.71
CA GLU A 647 -24.56 -26.69 10.12
C GLU A 647 -25.98 -27.24 10.28
N LYS A 648 -26.85 -27.06 9.27
CA LYS A 648 -28.27 -27.45 9.33
C LYS A 648 -28.56 -28.81 8.72
N THR A 649 -27.59 -29.42 8.04
CA THR A 649 -27.79 -30.71 7.36
C THR A 649 -26.60 -31.64 7.54
N LEU A 650 -26.91 -32.92 7.72
CA LEU A 650 -25.95 -34.00 7.74
C LEU A 650 -25.97 -34.84 6.45
N ASP A 651 -26.93 -34.58 5.55
CA ASP A 651 -27.12 -35.35 4.32
C ASP A 651 -26.08 -35.00 3.24
N PRO A 652 -25.33 -35.97 2.71
CA PRO A 652 -24.29 -35.71 1.70
C PRO A 652 -24.77 -35.06 0.41
N LEU A 653 -26.00 -35.31 -0.05
CA LEU A 653 -26.53 -34.73 -1.29
C LEU A 653 -26.96 -33.27 -1.08
N GLU A 654 -27.59 -32.97 0.06
CA GLU A 654 -27.89 -31.58 0.45
C GLU A 654 -26.60 -30.77 0.65
N MET A 655 -25.59 -31.36 1.28
CA MET A 655 -24.27 -30.73 1.43
C MET A 655 -23.63 -30.41 0.08
N LEU A 656 -23.69 -31.33 -0.89
CA LEU A 656 -23.22 -31.11 -2.25
C LEU A 656 -24.01 -29.97 -2.94
N ALA A 657 -25.33 -29.91 -2.76
CA ALA A 657 -26.17 -28.85 -3.30
C ALA A 657 -25.80 -27.48 -2.71
N ILE A 658 -25.54 -27.40 -1.39
CA ILE A 658 -25.06 -26.18 -0.71
C ILE A 658 -23.72 -25.73 -1.30
N LEU A 659 -22.76 -26.65 -1.47
CA LEU A 659 -21.46 -26.33 -2.07
C LEU A 659 -21.63 -25.81 -3.50
N ARG A 660 -22.43 -26.47 -4.34
CA ARG A 660 -22.71 -26.03 -5.71
C ARG A 660 -23.39 -24.65 -5.74
N LYS A 661 -24.33 -24.37 -4.85
CA LYS A 661 -25.04 -23.08 -4.75
C LYS A 661 -24.09 -21.91 -4.46
N HIS A 662 -23.17 -22.09 -3.51
CA HIS A 662 -22.27 -21.01 -3.06
C HIS A 662 -21.00 -20.88 -3.90
N ILE A 663 -20.54 -21.95 -4.55
CA ILE A 663 -19.29 -21.94 -5.33
C ILE A 663 -19.55 -21.66 -6.82
N ARG A 664 -20.75 -21.95 -7.36
CA ARG A 664 -21.12 -21.57 -8.76
C ARG A 664 -21.07 -20.07 -9.02
N THR A 665 -21.23 -19.23 -7.98
CA THR A 665 -21.15 -17.76 -8.09
C THR A 665 -19.71 -17.23 -8.18
N VAL A 666 -18.68 -18.07 -8.00
CA VAL A 666 -17.26 -17.69 -8.02
C VAL A 666 -16.58 -18.05 -9.36
N ALA A 667 -17.34 -18.28 -10.42
CA ALA A 667 -16.78 -18.49 -11.76
C ALA A 667 -16.29 -17.17 -12.37
N VAL A 668 -15.17 -16.64 -11.85
CA VAL A 668 -14.32 -15.68 -12.56
C VAL A 668 -13.27 -16.47 -13.32
N SER A 669 -13.45 -16.51 -14.64
CA SER A 669 -12.51 -16.94 -15.68
C SER A 669 -11.94 -18.35 -15.60
N GLU A 670 -12.33 -19.17 -16.57
CA GLU A 670 -11.59 -20.33 -17.05
C GLU A 670 -10.11 -19.98 -17.29
N ARG A 671 -9.24 -20.32 -16.35
CA ARG A 671 -7.82 -20.65 -16.60
C ARG A 671 -7.32 -21.63 -15.53
N VAL A 672 -7.95 -22.79 -15.45
CA VAL A 672 -7.22 -23.99 -15.04
C VAL A 672 -7.21 -24.89 -16.26
N ASN A 673 -6.30 -24.59 -17.20
CA ASN A 673 -5.84 -25.64 -18.09
C ASN A 673 -5.36 -26.76 -17.17
N ARG A 674 -5.89 -27.98 -17.36
CA ARG A 674 -5.18 -29.19 -16.93
C ARG A 674 -3.79 -29.06 -17.52
N THR A 675 -2.84 -28.63 -16.72
CA THR A 675 -1.46 -28.54 -17.18
C THR A 675 -1.02 -29.99 -17.34
N PRO A 676 -0.64 -30.45 -18.56
CA PRO A 676 0.06 -31.73 -18.66
C PRO A 676 1.23 -31.68 -17.67
N ALA A 677 1.52 -32.78 -16.98
CA ALA A 677 2.57 -32.86 -15.96
C ALA A 677 3.78 -32.03 -16.41
N LEU A 678 3.98 -30.88 -15.75
CA LEU A 678 5.00 -29.92 -16.17
C LEU A 678 6.34 -30.66 -16.12
N LYS A 679 6.98 -30.82 -17.28
CA LYS A 679 8.25 -31.54 -17.35
C LYS A 679 9.35 -30.61 -16.84
N LYS A 680 10.09 -31.05 -15.81
CA LYS A 680 11.30 -30.38 -15.33
C LYS A 680 12.31 -30.26 -16.47
N GLU A 681 12.73 -29.05 -16.79
CA GLU A 681 13.75 -28.78 -17.80
C GLU A 681 15.02 -28.24 -17.13
N VAL A 682 16.16 -28.86 -17.41
CA VAL A 682 17.48 -28.27 -17.12
C VAL A 682 17.83 -27.38 -18.30
N ILE A 683 18.04 -26.10 -18.05
CA ILE A 683 18.29 -25.11 -19.10
C ILE A 683 19.79 -24.91 -19.31
N LEU A 684 20.53 -24.66 -18.23
CA LEU A 684 21.97 -24.41 -18.22
C LEU A 684 22.59 -25.06 -16.98
N SER A 685 23.79 -25.63 -17.15
CA SER A 685 24.67 -26.01 -16.06
C SER A 685 26.04 -25.36 -16.25
N GLY A 686 26.43 -24.50 -15.30
CA GLY A 686 27.74 -23.88 -15.26
C GLY A 686 28.61 -24.46 -14.15
N TYR A 687 29.91 -24.64 -14.39
CA TYR A 687 30.85 -25.16 -13.39
C TYR A 687 32.01 -24.21 -13.13
N GLN A 688 32.35 -24.06 -11.85
CA GLN A 688 33.58 -23.43 -11.40
C GLN A 688 34.51 -24.53 -10.90
N VAL A 689 35.64 -24.72 -11.58
CA VAL A 689 36.64 -25.72 -11.20
C VAL A 689 37.68 -25.04 -10.32
N ALA A 690 37.99 -25.64 -9.17
CA ALA A 690 39.07 -25.16 -8.33
C ALA A 690 40.40 -25.21 -9.10
N GLY A 691 41.01 -24.05 -9.33
CA GLY A 691 42.34 -23.95 -9.91
C GLY A 691 43.40 -24.34 -8.88
N VAL A 692 44.39 -25.15 -9.28
CA VAL A 692 45.62 -25.35 -8.49
C VAL A 692 46.49 -24.12 -8.75
N GLN A 693 46.99 -23.47 -7.69
CA GLN A 693 48.09 -22.51 -7.82
C GLN A 693 49.23 -23.23 -8.56
N LYS A 694 49.48 -22.86 -9.82
CA LYS A 694 50.82 -23.05 -10.37
C LYS A 694 51.68 -22.05 -9.61
N HIS A 695 52.39 -22.53 -8.59
CA HIS A 695 53.58 -21.83 -8.13
C HIS A 695 54.51 -21.72 -9.34
N GLU A 696 54.58 -20.54 -9.92
CA GLU A 696 55.70 -20.18 -10.80
C GLU A 696 56.96 -20.21 -9.92
N HIS A 697 57.83 -21.15 -10.23
CA HIS A 697 59.16 -21.28 -9.67
C HIS A 697 60.15 -20.43 -10.46
#